data_AF-A0A1H3U035-F1
#
_entry.id   AF-A0A1H3U035-F1
#
_cell.length_a   1.000
_cell.length_b   1.000
_cell.length_c   1.000
_cell.angle_alpha   90.00
_cell.angle_beta   90.00
_cell.angle_gamma   90.00
#
_symmetry.space_group_name_H-M   'P 1'
#
loop_
_entity.id
_entity.type
_entity.pdbx_description
1 polymer ?
#
loop_
_entity_poly.entity_id
_entity_poly.type
_entity_poly.pdbx_seq_one_letter_code
_entity_poly.pdbx_strand_id
1 'polypeptide(L)'
;MDIAKRNLSTLTTRVPVLPFTGPIANSADVKLRDVVNAFNAPPRRFGENYDASAHAAVIKMMMVTFGHRPADLFVQVKRAGQGYEVTLRDGNTVQVSELELRQTAAHSKFVGNDMAVISDANFALAVFVKRKQLLGAQAGNSQGFERVLSNSLRGETTYNLLKGLGMAGYLRQVPSAQLVSSGGVGVMETHTFGAGLVYEGVSHEYGHMRAVDRPYVYVLVNDKASVDAQSHAPAVNVRIQPQRPSVRGVQPVINSTPDIDAWPVGRTPDDTVRSFDVAERRFGEGDTRRHASVIKMMMMRFGQRPLDVFDKVVAAADGYDITMKDGFSLHLSKEELRRTAGVSRFSGSDSGAVMDANFMLAAYVKRVQLISTGADTPGHFEAALSGVMLNDTVYRILKGMGMIGFLRIVEPEKMQKKGTVAVLDSFAGELVLDGIKHQLGKQQPVVKDYGYMLAMQAPHTASAERNSTLSNLSNRPVGDKPDNIWSGFYQGSELNCVTVSAIKAAMMKYGQNPQGIYKHVIETPEGYTVTMRDSCTVQLTYDELKQAQKGSHFFGEDRGLLHDAIFLFAVSAKRAQMENHEFRAQASFAAAMGTLNDKETPGEALRRLGLYAFTRGSTAEELASGVPGTLANHGHSVGVFNGVIDFYGSKMKLAGSGWEQGAHALKLV
;
A
#
# COMPACT_ATOMS: atom_id res chain seq x y z
N MET A 1 39.97 4.41 -34.75
CA MET A 1 40.48 5.40 -33.78
C MET A 1 39.99 4.99 -32.41
N ASP A 2 40.95 4.64 -31.56
CA ASP A 2 40.81 4.06 -30.25
C ASP A 2 40.74 5.18 -29.21
N ILE A 3 39.66 5.25 -28.42
CA ILE A 3 39.62 5.98 -27.15
C ILE A 3 38.97 5.06 -26.12
N ALA A 4 39.79 4.14 -25.62
CA ALA A 4 39.99 3.86 -24.19
C ALA A 4 38.75 3.80 -23.27
N LYS A 5 38.27 2.56 -23.08
CA LYS A 5 38.12 1.89 -21.77
C LYS A 5 38.09 2.80 -20.54
N ARG A 6 36.88 3.13 -20.06
CA ARG A 6 36.60 3.25 -18.63
C ARG A 6 35.64 2.13 -18.22
N ASN A 7 36.24 1.04 -17.73
CA ASN A 7 35.55 0.02 -16.96
C ASN A 7 34.93 0.67 -15.72
N LEU A 8 33.60 0.73 -15.66
CA LEU A 8 32.83 0.72 -14.41
C LEU A 8 32.17 -0.66 -14.29
N SER A 9 33.01 -1.68 -14.25
CA SER A 9 32.65 -2.98 -13.70
C SER A 9 32.65 -2.87 -12.18
N THR A 10 31.60 -2.32 -11.58
CA THR A 10 31.33 -2.59 -10.17
C THR A 10 30.65 -3.95 -10.11
N LEU A 11 31.48 -4.97 -9.91
CA LEU A 11 31.10 -6.28 -9.40
C LEU A 11 30.09 -6.12 -8.25
N THR A 12 28.81 -6.36 -8.51
CA THR A 12 27.87 -6.82 -7.48
C THR A 12 28.19 -8.28 -7.19
N THR A 13 29.33 -8.52 -6.56
CA THR A 13 29.50 -9.72 -5.73
C THR A 13 28.48 -9.61 -4.61
N ARG A 14 27.66 -10.66 -4.41
CA ARG A 14 26.90 -10.82 -3.16
C ARG A 14 27.92 -10.80 -2.03
N VAL A 15 28.04 -9.67 -1.35
CA VAL A 15 28.86 -9.55 -0.14
C VAL A 15 28.24 -10.48 0.91
N PRO A 16 29.03 -11.33 1.60
CA PRO A 16 28.54 -12.12 2.70
C PRO A 16 27.87 -11.18 3.71
N VAL A 17 26.61 -11.45 4.04
CA VAL A 17 25.88 -10.70 5.07
C VAL A 17 26.53 -11.02 6.41
N LEU A 18 27.41 -10.15 6.88
CA LEU A 18 28.10 -10.32 8.15
C LEU A 18 27.13 -10.03 9.31
N PRO A 19 27.12 -10.83 10.40
CA PRO A 19 26.44 -10.48 11.65
C PRO A 19 26.98 -9.17 12.22
N PHE A 20 26.29 -8.57 13.19
CA PHE A 20 26.83 -7.43 13.94
C PHE A 20 28.19 -7.80 14.55
N THR A 21 29.25 -7.16 14.05
CA THR A 21 30.63 -7.27 14.54
C THR A 21 31.16 -5.94 15.08
N GLY A 22 30.30 -4.92 15.18
CA GLY A 22 30.66 -3.58 15.58
C GLY A 22 31.03 -3.46 17.06
N PRO A 23 31.86 -2.46 17.44
CA PRO A 23 32.12 -2.16 18.84
C PRO A 23 30.83 -1.67 19.53
N ILE A 24 30.64 -2.05 20.80
CA ILE A 24 29.53 -1.58 21.65
C ILE A 24 29.81 -0.18 22.21
N ALA A 25 31.01 0.37 22.02
CA ALA A 25 31.37 1.69 22.52
C ALA A 25 30.56 2.80 21.82
N ASN A 26 30.27 3.87 22.55
CA ASN A 26 29.65 5.08 22.03
C ASN A 26 30.44 5.65 20.85
N SER A 27 29.79 6.33 19.91
CA SER A 27 30.51 7.15 18.94
C SER A 27 31.09 8.38 19.66
N ALA A 28 32.29 8.29 20.22
CA ALA A 28 32.99 9.47 20.75
C ALA A 28 33.24 10.45 19.59
N ASP A 29 32.41 11.50 19.49
CA ASP A 29 32.49 12.64 18.56
C ASP A 29 32.52 12.35 17.04
N VAL A 30 32.27 11.11 16.60
CA VAL A 30 32.15 10.78 15.18
C VAL A 30 30.72 10.99 14.68
N LYS A 31 30.47 12.14 14.05
CA LYS A 31 29.21 12.41 13.34
C LYS A 31 29.06 11.49 12.12
N LEU A 32 27.84 11.02 11.87
CA LEU A 32 27.48 10.29 10.66
C LEU A 32 27.67 11.22 9.45
N ARG A 33 28.72 10.99 8.66
CA ARG A 33 29.17 11.91 7.59
C ARG A 33 28.22 11.98 6.39
N ASP A 34 27.57 10.86 6.07
CA ASP A 34 26.67 10.72 4.92
C ASP A 34 25.36 10.07 5.38
N VAL A 35 24.55 10.84 6.11
CA VAL A 35 23.27 10.37 6.68
C VAL A 35 22.36 9.76 5.60
N VAL A 36 22.34 10.38 4.42
CA VAL A 36 21.44 10.02 3.33
C VAL A 36 21.86 8.70 2.68
N ASN A 37 23.15 8.49 2.38
CA ASN A 37 23.60 7.31 1.64
C ASN A 37 24.25 6.21 2.49
N ALA A 38 24.45 6.44 3.80
CA ALA A 38 25.01 5.44 4.72
C ALA A 38 24.32 4.08 4.60
N PHE A 39 22.98 4.08 4.55
CA PHE A 39 22.17 2.91 4.21
C PHE A 39 20.79 3.32 3.72
N ASN A 40 20.10 2.48 2.96
CA ASN A 40 18.74 2.71 2.46
C ASN A 40 18.00 1.37 2.35
N ALA A 41 16.67 1.43 2.39
CA ALA A 41 15.83 0.32 1.98
C ALA A 41 15.60 0.41 0.46
N PRO A 42 15.68 -0.71 -0.28
CA PRO A 42 15.37 -0.72 -1.70
C PRO A 42 13.87 -0.46 -1.93
N PRO A 43 13.49 0.14 -3.08
CA PRO A 43 12.09 0.24 -3.47
C PRO A 43 11.41 -1.12 -3.47
N ARG A 44 10.14 -1.16 -3.08
CA ARG A 44 9.32 -2.35 -3.22
C ARG A 44 9.23 -2.78 -4.68
N ARG A 45 9.26 -4.08 -4.94
CA ARG A 45 8.85 -4.64 -6.24
C ARG A 45 7.34 -4.82 -6.21
N PHE A 46 6.65 -4.69 -7.35
CA PHE A 46 5.21 -4.92 -7.34
C PHE A 46 4.93 -6.40 -6.95
N GLY A 47 3.78 -6.68 -6.33
CA GLY A 47 3.47 -8.02 -5.80
C GLY A 47 4.35 -8.49 -4.64
N GLU A 48 5.48 -7.84 -4.37
CA GLU A 48 6.30 -8.07 -3.18
C GLU A 48 5.67 -7.32 -2.00
N ASN A 49 5.43 -8.06 -0.93
CA ASN A 49 5.05 -7.48 0.35
C ASN A 49 6.32 -7.13 1.13
N TYR A 50 7.18 -6.27 0.59
CA TYR A 50 8.38 -5.78 1.28
C TYR A 50 8.42 -4.25 1.24
N ASP A 51 8.62 -3.63 2.40
CA ASP A 51 8.93 -2.23 2.57
C ASP A 51 9.65 -2.03 3.89
N ALA A 52 10.90 -1.56 3.85
CA ALA A 52 11.66 -1.19 5.05
C ALA A 52 12.04 0.30 5.07
N SER A 53 11.40 1.12 4.24
CA SER A 53 11.70 2.57 4.15
C SER A 53 11.46 3.28 5.47
N ALA A 54 10.35 2.95 6.15
CA ALA A 54 10.06 3.49 7.48
C ALA A 54 11.12 3.08 8.52
N HIS A 55 11.56 1.82 8.51
CA HIS A 55 12.64 1.35 9.39
C HIS A 55 13.92 2.14 9.12
N ALA A 56 14.31 2.29 7.86
CA ALA A 56 15.50 3.03 7.48
C ALA A 56 15.42 4.51 7.90
N ALA A 57 14.31 5.19 7.61
CA ALA A 57 14.10 6.59 7.95
C ALA A 57 14.11 6.82 9.47
N VAL A 58 13.40 5.98 10.24
CA VAL A 58 13.36 6.08 11.71
C VAL A 58 14.73 5.81 12.33
N ILE A 59 15.41 4.74 11.90
CA ILE A 59 16.74 4.40 12.42
C ILE A 59 17.72 5.53 12.09
N LYS A 60 17.71 6.08 10.87
CA LYS A 60 18.54 7.26 10.53
C LYS A 60 18.23 8.47 11.39
N MET A 61 16.94 8.79 11.60
CA MET A 61 16.57 9.91 12.48
C MET A 61 17.10 9.70 13.90
N MET A 62 17.03 8.48 14.42
CA MET A 62 17.63 8.15 15.73
C MET A 62 19.16 8.29 15.70
N MET A 63 19.82 7.81 14.65
CA MET A 63 21.28 7.91 14.49
C MET A 63 21.76 9.36 14.43
N VAL A 64 21.01 10.25 13.77
CA VAL A 64 21.31 11.69 13.73
C VAL A 64 21.04 12.35 15.08
N THR A 65 19.98 11.95 15.78
CA THR A 65 19.55 12.60 17.03
C THR A 65 20.39 12.19 18.23
N PHE A 66 20.79 10.92 18.32
CA PHE A 66 21.42 10.36 19.50
C PHE A 66 22.86 9.88 19.29
N GLY A 67 23.28 9.63 18.05
CA GLY A 67 24.53 8.95 17.69
C GLY A 67 24.26 7.62 16.99
N HIS A 68 25.22 7.15 16.20
CA HIS A 68 24.96 6.06 15.24
C HIS A 68 25.25 4.65 15.79
N ARG A 69 25.93 4.50 16.93
CA ARG A 69 26.22 3.19 17.52
C ARG A 69 25.05 2.68 18.36
N PRO A 70 24.87 1.36 18.52
CA PRO A 70 23.82 0.82 19.39
C PRO A 70 23.80 1.38 20.82
N ALA A 71 24.96 1.66 21.41
CA ALA A 71 25.04 2.27 22.75
C ALA A 71 24.63 3.76 22.79
N ASP A 72 24.62 4.45 21.64
CA ASP A 72 24.06 5.79 21.53
C ASP A 72 22.53 5.74 21.36
N LEU A 73 22.02 4.75 20.63
CA LEU A 73 20.60 4.60 20.35
C LEU A 73 19.79 4.16 21.58
N PHE A 74 20.37 3.30 22.42
CA PHE A 74 19.72 2.69 23.58
C PHE A 74 20.35 3.14 24.91
N VAL A 75 19.66 2.93 26.03
CA VAL A 75 20.19 3.31 27.36
C VAL A 75 21.37 2.44 27.75
N GLN A 76 21.29 1.15 27.40
CA GLN A 76 22.34 0.19 27.71
C GLN A 76 22.31 -0.95 26.71
N VAL A 77 23.49 -1.34 26.23
CA VAL A 77 23.71 -2.55 25.43
C VAL A 77 24.82 -3.34 26.10
N LYS A 78 24.52 -4.57 26.53
CA LYS A 78 25.46 -5.46 27.22
C LYS A 78 25.53 -6.78 26.49
N ARG A 79 26.73 -7.33 26.35
CA ARG A 79 26.87 -8.70 25.85
C ARG A 79 26.34 -9.68 26.89
N ALA A 80 25.46 -10.58 26.49
CA ALA A 80 24.81 -11.56 27.36
C ALA A 80 24.72 -12.91 26.63
N GLY A 81 25.47 -13.92 27.08
CA GLY A 81 25.54 -15.23 26.41
C GLY A 81 25.95 -15.12 24.94
N GLN A 82 25.18 -15.76 24.06
CA GLN A 82 25.33 -15.71 22.59
C GLN A 82 24.52 -14.55 21.97
N GLY A 83 24.53 -13.39 22.60
CA GLY A 83 23.69 -12.26 22.21
C GLY A 83 23.92 -11.01 23.05
N TYR A 84 22.88 -10.17 23.12
CA TYR A 84 22.91 -8.87 23.76
C TYR A 84 21.64 -8.62 24.57
N GLU A 85 21.83 -8.13 25.80
CA GLU A 85 20.79 -7.49 26.58
C GLU A 85 20.75 -6.00 26.22
N VAL A 86 19.57 -5.51 25.85
CA VAL A 86 19.37 -4.12 25.42
C VAL A 86 18.27 -3.48 26.27
N THR A 87 18.62 -2.40 26.96
CA THR A 87 17.66 -1.55 27.69
C THR A 87 17.32 -0.34 26.83
N LEU A 88 16.04 -0.21 26.47
CA LEU A 88 15.52 0.87 25.65
C LEU A 88 15.30 2.15 26.47
N ARG A 89 15.11 3.28 25.80
CA ARG A 89 14.93 4.61 26.44
C ARG A 89 13.63 4.79 27.22
N ASP A 90 12.68 3.87 27.07
CA ASP A 90 11.46 3.81 27.88
C ASP A 90 11.56 2.79 29.04
N GLY A 91 12.77 2.28 29.31
CA GLY A 91 13.05 1.37 30.43
C GLY A 91 12.75 -0.11 30.15
N ASN A 92 12.23 -0.46 28.97
CA ASN A 92 12.02 -1.87 28.62
C ASN A 92 13.33 -2.56 28.26
N THR A 93 13.47 -3.83 28.61
CA THR A 93 14.65 -4.64 28.29
C THR A 93 14.29 -5.78 27.36
N VAL A 94 15.13 -6.03 26.36
CA VAL A 94 15.03 -7.18 25.45
C VAL A 94 16.36 -7.92 25.35
N GLN A 95 16.29 -9.22 25.08
CA GLN A 95 17.44 -10.08 24.83
C GLN A 95 17.45 -10.47 23.36
N VAL A 96 18.47 -10.06 22.60
CA VAL A 96 18.61 -10.36 21.17
C VAL A 96 19.78 -11.32 20.96
N SER A 97 19.53 -12.47 20.37
CA SER A 97 20.57 -13.47 20.08
C SER A 97 21.36 -13.17 18.80
N GLU A 98 22.55 -13.76 18.68
CA GLU A 98 23.34 -13.71 17.44
C GLU A 98 22.60 -14.31 16.23
N LEU A 99 21.76 -15.32 16.44
CA LEU A 99 20.92 -15.89 15.38
C LEU A 99 19.92 -14.86 14.86
N GLU A 100 19.23 -14.16 15.77
CA GLU A 100 18.25 -13.13 15.43
C GLU A 100 18.91 -11.93 14.71
N LEU A 101 20.14 -11.58 15.08
CA LEU A 101 20.95 -10.58 14.37
C LEU A 101 21.30 -11.03 12.94
N ARG A 102 21.70 -12.29 12.75
CA ARG A 102 21.97 -12.86 11.41
C ARG A 102 20.71 -12.90 10.55
N GLN A 103 19.58 -13.34 11.12
CA GLN A 103 18.28 -13.31 10.45
C GLN A 103 17.90 -11.88 10.05
N THR A 104 18.07 -10.92 10.95
CA THR A 104 17.78 -9.51 10.64
C THR A 104 18.60 -9.00 9.48
N ALA A 105 19.92 -9.22 9.49
CA ALA A 105 20.80 -8.79 8.42
C ALA A 105 20.47 -9.48 7.07
N ALA A 106 20.07 -10.75 7.09
CA ALA A 106 19.73 -11.48 5.87
C ALA A 106 18.41 -11.00 5.24
N HIS A 107 17.45 -10.54 6.04
CA HIS A 107 16.12 -10.17 5.55
C HIS A 107 15.91 -8.67 5.40
N SER A 108 16.67 -7.80 6.08
CA SER A 108 16.45 -6.35 6.06
C SER A 108 16.65 -5.73 4.68
N LYS A 109 17.51 -6.33 3.84
CA LYS A 109 17.91 -5.84 2.51
C LYS A 109 18.46 -4.40 2.51
N PHE A 110 18.93 -3.89 3.65
CA PHE A 110 19.55 -2.56 3.68
C PHE A 110 20.81 -2.53 2.80
N VAL A 111 20.93 -1.49 1.98
CA VAL A 111 22.04 -1.26 1.03
C VAL A 111 22.61 0.13 1.26
N GLY A 112 23.91 0.32 1.08
CA GLY A 112 24.56 1.60 1.39
C GLY A 112 26.07 1.55 1.21
N ASN A 113 26.72 2.69 1.39
CA ASN A 113 28.18 2.82 1.28
C ASN A 113 28.90 2.57 2.61
N ASP A 114 28.19 2.53 3.75
CA ASP A 114 28.77 2.32 5.07
C ASP A 114 28.28 1.00 5.71
N MET A 115 29.10 -0.04 5.57
CA MET A 115 28.80 -1.37 6.10
C MET A 115 28.70 -1.42 7.62
N ALA A 116 29.42 -0.53 8.34
CA ALA A 116 29.34 -0.46 9.78
C ALA A 116 27.99 0.12 10.23
N VAL A 117 27.53 1.18 9.56
CA VAL A 117 26.22 1.78 9.83
C VAL A 117 25.08 0.82 9.44
N ILE A 118 25.20 0.05 8.36
CA ILE A 118 24.23 -1.01 8.02
C ILE A 118 24.15 -2.06 9.13
N SER A 119 25.29 -2.48 9.68
CA SER A 119 25.34 -3.42 10.82
C SER A 119 24.65 -2.82 12.05
N ASP A 120 24.93 -1.56 12.39
CA ASP A 120 24.33 -0.86 13.52
C ASP A 120 22.80 -0.67 13.32
N ALA A 121 22.36 -0.42 12.09
CA ALA A 121 20.95 -0.33 11.73
C ALA A 121 20.23 -1.69 11.86
N ASN A 122 20.86 -2.78 11.40
CA ASN A 122 20.34 -4.14 11.57
C ASN A 122 20.21 -4.52 13.05
N PHE A 123 21.13 -4.05 13.91
CA PHE A 123 21.01 -4.23 15.36
C PHE A 123 19.76 -3.54 15.92
N ALA A 124 19.54 -2.26 15.56
CA ALA A 124 18.35 -1.53 16.00
C ALA A 124 17.05 -2.17 15.50
N LEU A 125 17.02 -2.64 14.25
CA LEU A 125 15.89 -3.39 13.69
C LEU A 125 15.63 -4.69 14.47
N ALA A 126 16.68 -5.43 14.83
CA ALA A 126 16.53 -6.67 15.60
C ALA A 126 15.96 -6.41 16.99
N VAL A 127 16.40 -5.34 17.66
CA VAL A 127 15.84 -4.88 18.95
C VAL A 127 14.34 -4.57 18.83
N PHE A 128 13.95 -3.81 17.79
CA PHE A 128 12.54 -3.52 17.52
C PHE A 128 11.72 -4.79 17.32
N VAL A 129 12.19 -5.70 16.46
CA VAL A 129 11.50 -6.95 16.15
C VAL A 129 11.40 -7.84 17.39
N LYS A 130 12.47 -7.94 18.19
CA LYS A 130 12.45 -8.75 19.41
C LYS A 130 11.43 -8.22 20.40
N ARG A 131 11.38 -6.89 20.59
CA ARG A 131 10.38 -6.27 21.44
C ARG A 131 8.96 -6.52 20.93
N LYS A 132 8.74 -6.39 19.62
CA LYS A 132 7.46 -6.70 18.97
C LYS A 132 7.06 -8.17 19.17
N GLN A 133 8.01 -9.10 19.08
CA GLN A 133 7.80 -10.53 19.32
C GLN A 133 7.33 -10.80 20.76
N LEU A 134 8.05 -10.28 21.75
CA LEU A 134 7.74 -10.50 23.17
C LEU A 134 6.37 -9.94 23.55
N LEU A 135 6.04 -8.74 23.05
CA LEU A 135 4.75 -8.09 23.34
C LEU A 135 3.59 -8.78 22.62
N GLY A 136 3.83 -9.31 21.40
CA GLY A 136 2.88 -10.18 20.72
C GLY A 136 2.57 -11.45 21.49
N ALA A 137 3.60 -12.13 22.04
CA ALA A 137 3.43 -13.35 22.83
C ALA A 137 2.62 -13.10 24.12
N GLN A 138 2.88 -11.98 24.80
CA GLN A 138 2.10 -11.55 25.97
C GLN A 138 0.63 -11.25 25.65
N ALA A 139 0.34 -10.89 24.41
CA ALA A 139 -1.01 -10.66 23.89
C ALA A 139 -1.67 -11.91 23.29
N GLY A 140 -1.09 -13.10 23.48
CA GLY A 140 -1.63 -14.37 22.97
C GLY A 140 -1.25 -14.70 21.52
N ASN A 141 -0.38 -13.91 20.88
CA ASN A 141 0.13 -14.13 19.53
C ASN A 141 1.60 -14.58 19.56
N SER A 142 1.82 -15.87 19.82
CA SER A 142 3.16 -16.46 19.91
C SER A 142 3.74 -16.77 18.52
N GLN A 143 4.47 -15.82 17.94
CA GLN A 143 5.22 -16.01 16.68
C GLN A 143 6.73 -16.11 16.92
N GLY A 144 7.41 -16.89 16.08
CA GLY A 144 8.88 -16.90 16.03
C GLY A 144 9.45 -15.58 15.52
N PHE A 145 10.69 -15.24 15.93
CA PHE A 145 11.34 -13.97 15.60
C PHE A 145 11.36 -13.69 14.09
N GLU A 146 11.76 -14.67 13.29
CA GLU A 146 11.85 -14.54 11.83
C GLU A 146 10.49 -14.21 11.18
N ARG A 147 9.40 -14.76 11.71
CA ARG A 147 8.04 -14.44 11.22
C ARG A 147 7.66 -13.01 11.57
N VAL A 148 7.98 -12.54 12.78
CA VAL A 148 7.75 -11.15 13.19
C VAL A 148 8.61 -10.19 12.37
N LEU A 149 9.86 -10.54 12.09
CA LEU A 149 10.77 -9.82 11.22
C LEU A 149 10.21 -9.71 9.80
N SER A 150 9.83 -10.84 9.19
CA SER A 150 9.25 -10.87 7.85
C SER A 150 7.98 -10.03 7.76
N ASN A 151 7.09 -10.13 8.77
CA ASN A 151 5.86 -9.34 8.83
C ASN A 151 6.16 -7.84 8.97
N SER A 152 7.09 -7.46 9.85
CA SER A 152 7.55 -6.08 10.02
C SER A 152 8.11 -5.50 8.72
N LEU A 153 8.88 -6.30 7.98
CA LEU A 153 9.47 -5.90 6.71
C LEU A 153 8.48 -5.87 5.54
N ARG A 154 7.19 -6.20 5.74
CA ARG A 154 6.11 -5.87 4.77
C ARG A 154 5.66 -4.41 4.86
N GLY A 155 6.33 -3.68 5.75
CA GLY A 155 6.24 -2.30 6.11
C GLY A 155 5.53 -2.05 7.43
N GLU A 156 5.90 -0.93 8.02
CA GLU A 156 5.61 -0.56 9.40
C GLU A 156 5.34 0.94 9.45
N THR A 157 4.54 1.37 10.42
CA THR A 157 4.29 2.81 10.60
C THR A 157 5.44 3.47 11.36
N THR A 158 5.77 4.71 10.99
CA THR A 158 6.78 5.52 11.67
C THR A 158 6.54 5.58 13.18
N TYR A 159 5.27 5.77 13.58
CA TYR A 159 4.87 5.79 14.98
C TYR A 159 5.14 4.46 15.71
N ASN A 160 4.77 3.32 15.11
CA ASN A 160 5.01 2.01 15.73
C ASN A 160 6.51 1.75 15.90
N LEU A 161 7.34 2.11 14.91
CA LEU A 161 8.79 1.99 15.00
C LEU A 161 9.35 2.80 16.15
N LEU A 162 9.00 4.09 16.22
CA LEU A 162 9.47 4.99 17.27
C LEU A 162 9.05 4.50 18.65
N LYS A 163 7.78 4.09 18.81
CA LYS A 163 7.30 3.52 20.08
C LYS A 163 8.00 2.21 20.41
N GLY A 164 8.15 1.30 19.44
CA GLY A 164 8.81 0.01 19.65
C GLY A 164 10.29 0.12 19.95
N LEU A 165 10.97 1.14 19.43
CA LEU A 165 12.36 1.47 19.77
C LEU A 165 12.49 2.25 21.08
N GLY A 166 11.38 2.53 21.77
CA GLY A 166 11.36 3.19 23.07
C GLY A 166 11.50 4.71 23.03
N MET A 167 11.15 5.32 21.90
CA MET A 167 11.29 6.77 21.66
C MET A 167 10.01 7.56 21.95
N ALA A 168 8.97 6.94 22.52
CA ALA A 168 7.66 7.59 22.71
C ALA A 168 7.73 8.91 23.52
N GLY A 169 8.60 9.00 24.52
CA GLY A 169 8.79 10.22 25.31
C GLY A 169 9.47 11.37 24.55
N TYR A 170 10.30 11.02 23.56
CA TYR A 170 11.11 11.95 22.77
C TYR A 170 10.41 12.39 21.49
N LEU A 171 9.35 11.69 21.09
CA LEU A 171 8.60 11.93 19.86
C LEU A 171 7.81 13.24 19.93
N ARG A 172 7.92 14.06 18.88
CA ARG A 172 7.05 15.20 18.61
C ARG A 172 6.58 15.16 17.16
N GLN A 173 5.36 15.65 16.93
CA GLN A 173 4.84 15.91 15.60
C GLN A 173 4.91 17.42 15.37
N VAL A 174 5.57 17.85 14.29
CA VAL A 174 5.74 19.26 13.96
C VAL A 174 5.24 19.53 12.54
N PRO A 175 4.76 20.75 12.24
CA PRO A 175 4.52 21.18 10.87
C PRO A 175 5.75 20.97 9.99
N SER A 176 5.56 20.42 8.80
CA SER A 176 6.66 20.16 7.85
C SER A 176 7.38 21.44 7.46
N ALA A 177 6.64 22.52 7.21
CA ALA A 177 7.19 23.85 6.92
C ALA A 177 8.12 24.35 8.02
N GLN A 178 7.80 24.06 9.29
CA GLN A 178 8.66 24.41 10.42
C GLN A 178 9.98 23.64 10.34
N LEU A 179 9.93 22.32 10.13
CA LEU A 179 11.15 21.51 10.01
C LEU A 179 12.03 21.93 8.82
N VAL A 180 11.41 22.19 7.66
CA VAL A 180 12.09 22.65 6.45
C VAL A 180 12.77 23.99 6.70
N SER A 181 12.08 24.94 7.34
CA SER A 181 12.63 26.26 7.66
C SER A 181 13.79 26.19 8.66
N SER A 182 13.75 25.23 9.58
CA SER A 182 14.80 25.08 10.61
C SER A 182 15.96 24.20 10.16
N GLY A 183 15.91 23.62 8.96
CA GLY A 183 16.90 22.64 8.48
C GLY A 183 17.01 21.39 9.36
N GLY A 184 15.94 21.05 10.09
CA GLY A 184 15.97 19.96 11.06
C GLY A 184 15.88 18.57 10.42
N VAL A 185 16.03 17.54 11.25
CA VAL A 185 15.85 16.14 10.84
C VAL A 185 14.49 15.62 11.31
N GLY A 186 13.81 14.88 10.44
CA GLY A 186 12.54 14.26 10.77
C GLY A 186 12.20 13.09 9.86
N VAL A 187 11.09 12.42 10.14
CA VAL A 187 10.56 11.36 9.30
C VAL A 187 9.17 11.77 8.80
N MET A 188 8.99 11.70 7.48
CA MET A 188 7.75 12.01 6.80
C MET A 188 7.15 10.73 6.24
N GLU A 189 5.86 10.49 6.47
CA GLU A 189 5.16 9.33 5.89
C GLU A 189 4.89 9.59 4.40
N THR A 190 5.13 8.59 3.54
CA THR A 190 4.94 8.72 2.09
C THR A 190 3.50 8.44 1.68
N HIS A 191 3.09 8.87 0.50
CA HIS A 191 1.74 8.64 -0.07
C HIS A 191 1.48 7.19 -0.48
N THR A 192 2.53 6.40 -0.65
CA THR A 192 2.46 5.04 -1.19
C THR A 192 2.79 3.98 -0.17
N PHE A 193 2.69 4.32 1.12
CA PHE A 193 3.19 3.54 2.26
C PHE A 193 4.72 3.45 2.25
N GLY A 194 5.31 3.83 3.38
CA GLY A 194 6.73 4.04 3.57
C GLY A 194 7.00 5.31 4.36
N ALA A 195 8.27 5.58 4.67
CA ALA A 195 8.65 6.88 5.21
C ALA A 195 9.94 7.37 4.57
N GLY A 196 10.00 8.67 4.34
CA GLY A 196 11.20 9.40 3.94
C GLY A 196 11.88 10.01 5.14
N LEU A 197 13.20 10.04 5.11
CA LEU A 197 13.96 10.90 6.01
C LEU A 197 13.90 12.33 5.46
N VAL A 198 13.30 13.26 6.20
CA VAL A 198 13.44 14.68 5.89
C VAL A 198 14.74 15.16 6.51
N TYR A 199 15.66 15.59 5.64
CA TYR A 199 16.99 16.05 6.01
C TYR A 199 17.40 17.17 5.05
N GLU A 200 17.87 18.30 5.59
CA GLU A 200 18.22 19.50 4.82
C GLU A 200 17.08 20.01 3.92
N GLY A 201 15.85 19.97 4.44
CA GLY A 201 14.67 20.53 3.78
C GLY A 201 14.09 19.71 2.62
N VAL A 202 14.64 18.52 2.35
CA VAL A 202 14.15 17.58 1.32
C VAL A 202 13.83 16.22 1.93
N SER A 203 12.88 15.50 1.32
CA SER A 203 12.56 14.11 1.71
C SER A 203 13.46 13.15 0.94
N HIS A 204 14.08 12.20 1.64
CA HIS A 204 14.91 11.14 1.07
C HIS A 204 14.21 9.80 1.22
N GLU A 205 13.78 9.23 0.08
CA GLU A 205 12.97 8.01 0.00
C GLU A 205 13.59 7.02 -0.98
N TYR A 206 13.92 5.82 -0.52
CA TYR A 206 14.55 4.76 -1.33
C TYR A 206 15.83 5.21 -2.07
N GLY A 207 16.55 6.21 -1.54
CA GLY A 207 17.71 6.82 -2.19
C GLY A 207 17.40 7.93 -3.21
N HIS A 208 16.13 8.34 -3.32
CA HIS A 208 15.69 9.45 -4.17
C HIS A 208 15.29 10.67 -3.35
N MET A 209 15.54 11.86 -3.89
CA MET A 209 15.08 13.12 -3.31
C MET A 209 13.65 13.44 -3.79
N ARG A 210 12.81 13.89 -2.87
CA ARG A 210 11.44 14.35 -3.12
C ARG A 210 11.17 15.65 -2.35
N ALA A 211 10.17 16.39 -2.83
CA ALA A 211 9.64 17.54 -2.09
C ALA A 211 8.99 17.07 -0.78
N VAL A 212 9.09 17.91 0.26
CA VAL A 212 8.36 17.71 1.50
C VAL A 212 6.92 18.17 1.27
N ASP A 213 6.01 17.23 1.09
CA ASP A 213 4.63 17.46 0.62
C ASP A 213 3.57 17.12 1.68
N ARG A 214 3.98 16.58 2.84
CA ARG A 214 3.06 16.29 3.95
C ARG A 214 2.90 17.50 4.87
N PRO A 215 1.74 17.67 5.54
CA PRO A 215 1.49 18.79 6.44
C PRO A 215 2.19 18.69 7.81
N TYR A 216 2.79 17.54 8.10
CA TYR A 216 3.54 17.31 9.34
C TYR A 216 4.63 16.26 9.13
N VAL A 217 5.58 16.24 10.06
CA VAL A 217 6.68 15.28 10.16
C VAL A 217 6.86 14.87 11.61
N TYR A 218 7.43 13.70 11.84
CA TYR A 218 7.84 13.24 13.16
C TYR A 218 9.28 13.64 13.42
N VAL A 219 9.56 14.16 14.61
CA VAL A 219 10.91 14.53 15.06
C VAL A 219 11.18 13.94 16.43
N LEU A 220 12.46 13.82 16.78
CA LEU A 220 12.92 13.43 18.11
C LEU A 220 13.59 14.63 18.78
N VAL A 221 13.15 14.95 20.00
CA VAL A 221 13.71 16.04 20.81
C VAL A 221 14.55 15.43 21.92
N ASN A 222 15.83 15.84 22.01
CA ASN A 222 16.76 15.37 23.03
C ASN A 222 16.90 16.45 24.13
N ASP A 223 16.27 16.23 25.29
CA ASP A 223 16.20 17.20 26.41
C ASP A 223 17.57 17.56 27.04
N LYS A 224 18.68 16.96 26.58
CA LYS A 224 20.04 17.36 27.00
C LYS A 224 20.56 18.64 26.35
N ALA A 225 19.88 19.19 25.33
CA ALA A 225 20.30 20.42 24.64
C ALA A 225 19.63 21.71 25.17
N SER A 226 18.78 21.61 26.19
CA SER A 226 17.91 22.71 26.64
C SER A 226 18.07 23.06 28.12
N VAL A 227 19.31 23.23 28.60
CA VAL A 227 19.56 23.73 29.98
C VAL A 227 19.68 25.26 30.05
N ASP A 228 19.84 25.98 28.93
CA ASP A 228 20.11 27.44 28.99
C ASP A 228 18.94 28.37 28.65
N ALA A 229 17.71 27.86 28.48
CA ALA A 229 16.59 28.70 28.07
C ALA A 229 15.25 28.32 28.70
N GLN A 230 15.17 28.34 30.04
CA GLN A 230 13.87 28.42 30.73
C GLN A 230 14.04 28.93 32.17
N SER A 231 14.33 30.22 32.30
CA SER A 231 13.81 30.98 33.43
C SER A 231 12.80 31.98 32.86
N HIS A 232 11.51 31.72 33.09
CA HIS A 232 10.45 32.69 33.43
C HIS A 232 9.04 32.16 33.04
N ALA A 233 8.19 32.09 34.08
CA ALA A 233 6.71 32.04 34.09
C ALA A 233 6.02 30.66 33.93
N PRO A 234 4.78 30.49 34.47
CA PRO A 234 4.59 29.95 35.82
C PRO A 234 3.76 28.65 35.83
N ALA A 235 3.91 27.89 36.92
CA ALA A 235 3.22 26.62 37.16
C ALA A 235 1.70 26.80 37.36
N VAL A 236 0.91 26.04 36.60
CA VAL A 236 -0.50 25.77 36.92
C VAL A 236 -0.60 24.30 37.35
N ASN A 237 -0.77 24.08 38.64
CA ASN A 237 -1.03 22.77 39.23
C ASN A 237 -2.52 22.42 39.08
N VAL A 238 -2.85 21.42 38.27
CA VAL A 238 -4.17 20.75 38.32
C VAL A 238 -3.96 19.29 38.70
N ARG A 239 -4.39 18.94 39.91
CA ARG A 239 -4.37 17.60 40.48
C ARG A 239 -5.62 16.85 40.00
N ILE A 240 -5.48 15.88 39.10
CA ILE A 240 -6.57 14.99 38.69
C ILE A 240 -6.46 13.66 39.46
N GLN A 241 -7.46 13.37 40.28
CA GLN A 241 -7.65 12.06 40.90
C GLN A 241 -8.15 11.04 39.87
N PRO A 242 -7.65 9.78 39.87
CA PRO A 242 -8.11 8.75 38.95
C PRO A 242 -9.49 8.22 39.36
N GLN A 243 -10.52 8.51 38.59
CA GLN A 243 -11.78 7.76 38.62
C GLN A 243 -11.70 6.57 37.65
N ARG A 244 -11.96 5.36 38.18
CA ARG A 244 -12.11 4.13 37.38
C ARG A 244 -13.39 4.19 36.53
N PRO A 245 -13.34 3.93 35.21
CA PRO A 245 -14.53 3.59 34.46
C PRO A 245 -14.94 2.16 34.78
N SER A 246 -16.17 1.98 35.27
CA SER A 246 -16.84 0.69 35.39
C SER A 246 -17.54 0.37 34.06
N VAL A 247 -16.89 -0.42 33.21
CA VAL A 247 -17.55 -1.01 32.03
C VAL A 247 -17.70 -2.51 32.31
N ARG A 248 -18.94 -2.96 32.53
CA ARG A 248 -19.28 -4.39 32.58
C ARG A 248 -18.84 -5.02 31.25
N GLY A 249 -18.04 -6.08 31.32
CA GLY A 249 -17.62 -6.85 30.16
C GLY A 249 -18.81 -7.45 29.45
N VAL A 250 -19.07 -7.03 28.22
CA VAL A 250 -19.95 -7.72 27.29
C VAL A 250 -19.10 -8.77 26.58
N GLN A 251 -19.49 -10.04 26.69
CA GLN A 251 -18.79 -11.15 26.05
C GLN A 251 -18.93 -11.06 24.52
N PRO A 252 -17.88 -11.40 23.74
CA PRO A 252 -17.99 -11.51 22.29
C PRO A 252 -19.02 -12.58 21.92
N VAL A 253 -19.88 -12.27 20.95
CA VAL A 253 -20.90 -13.20 20.43
C VAL A 253 -20.20 -14.25 19.56
N ILE A 254 -19.83 -15.38 20.16
CA ILE A 254 -19.05 -16.46 19.50
C ILE A 254 -19.96 -17.52 18.82
N ASN A 255 -21.28 -17.55 19.13
CA ASN A 255 -22.12 -18.74 18.90
C ASN A 255 -23.24 -18.60 17.85
N SER A 256 -23.14 -17.68 16.90
CA SER A 256 -24.14 -17.55 15.83
C SER A 256 -23.46 -17.34 14.49
N THR A 257 -23.52 -18.37 13.64
CA THR A 257 -23.28 -18.23 12.20
C THR A 257 -24.41 -17.41 11.61
N PRO A 258 -24.13 -16.35 10.82
CA PRO A 258 -25.19 -15.61 10.14
C PRO A 258 -25.89 -16.57 9.17
N ASP A 259 -27.20 -16.69 9.30
CA ASP A 259 -28.06 -17.40 8.36
C ASP A 259 -28.59 -16.37 7.34
N ILE A 260 -27.96 -16.33 6.16
CA ILE A 260 -28.25 -15.32 5.13
C ILE A 260 -29.70 -15.44 4.63
N ASP A 261 -30.31 -16.63 4.71
CA ASP A 261 -31.66 -16.92 4.21
C ASP A 261 -32.76 -16.39 5.15
N ALA A 262 -32.42 -16.01 6.39
CA ALA A 262 -33.37 -15.48 7.38
C ALA A 262 -33.46 -13.93 7.41
N TRP A 263 -32.78 -13.22 6.50
CA TRP A 263 -32.60 -11.77 6.60
C TRP A 263 -33.65 -10.92 5.84
N PRO A 264 -34.42 -10.05 6.52
CA PRO A 264 -35.34 -9.10 5.88
C PRO A 264 -34.60 -8.09 4.98
N VAL A 265 -35.20 -7.75 3.83
CA VAL A 265 -34.63 -6.84 2.81
C VAL A 265 -34.71 -5.37 3.26
N GLY A 266 -33.61 -4.62 3.12
CA GLY A 266 -33.65 -3.17 2.94
C GLY A 266 -33.78 -2.25 4.17
N ARG A 267 -33.22 -2.58 5.34
CA ARG A 267 -33.07 -1.54 6.39
C ARG A 267 -31.86 -0.66 6.10
N THR A 268 -32.11 0.66 6.02
CA THR A 268 -31.09 1.68 6.20
C THR A 268 -30.62 1.65 7.67
N PRO A 269 -29.32 1.85 7.96
CA PRO A 269 -28.85 1.83 9.34
C PRO A 269 -29.43 3.00 10.14
N ASP A 270 -29.99 2.75 11.31
CA ASP A 270 -30.49 3.82 12.21
C ASP A 270 -29.32 4.68 12.77
N ASP A 271 -28.10 4.13 12.88
CA ASP A 271 -26.85 4.83 13.22
C ASP A 271 -25.59 3.95 12.92
N THR A 272 -25.11 3.92 11.66
CA THR A 272 -23.90 3.13 11.29
C THR A 272 -22.62 3.59 12.00
N VAL A 273 -22.60 4.82 12.53
CA VAL A 273 -21.43 5.33 13.27
C VAL A 273 -21.28 4.58 14.57
N ARG A 274 -22.40 4.32 15.25
CA ARG A 274 -22.46 3.68 16.57
C ARG A 274 -22.84 2.20 16.54
N SER A 275 -23.13 1.63 15.38
CA SER A 275 -23.56 0.23 15.24
C SER A 275 -22.53 -0.76 15.81
N PHE A 276 -21.24 -0.54 15.55
CA PHE A 276 -20.13 -1.28 16.16
C PHE A 276 -18.86 -0.43 16.29
N ASP A 277 -17.93 -0.79 17.16
CA ASP A 277 -16.60 -0.21 17.29
C ASP A 277 -15.57 -1.30 17.65
N VAL A 278 -14.29 -0.94 17.71
CA VAL A 278 -13.18 -1.82 18.07
C VAL A 278 -12.71 -1.51 19.49
N ALA A 279 -12.61 -2.53 20.34
CA ALA A 279 -12.05 -2.36 21.68
C ALA A 279 -10.60 -1.83 21.64
N GLU A 280 -10.25 -0.91 22.55
CA GLU A 280 -8.93 -0.29 22.60
C GLU A 280 -7.81 -1.33 22.83
N ARG A 281 -6.69 -1.19 22.12
CA ARG A 281 -5.62 -2.20 22.08
C ARG A 281 -4.47 -1.91 23.05
N ARG A 282 -3.75 -2.96 23.46
CA ARG A 282 -2.40 -2.87 24.02
C ARG A 282 -1.34 -2.89 22.91
N PHE A 283 -0.14 -2.44 23.21
CA PHE A 283 0.96 -2.42 22.23
C PHE A 283 1.37 -3.86 21.86
N GLY A 284 1.47 -4.16 20.56
CA GLY A 284 1.77 -5.51 20.04
C GLY A 284 0.54 -6.31 19.56
N GLU A 285 -0.67 -5.85 19.87
CA GLU A 285 -1.93 -6.43 19.38
C GLU A 285 -2.27 -5.97 17.96
N GLY A 286 -2.99 -6.82 17.22
CA GLY A 286 -3.61 -6.45 15.95
C GLY A 286 -4.58 -5.27 16.09
N ASP A 287 -4.61 -4.40 15.06
CA ASP A 287 -5.43 -3.19 15.02
C ASP A 287 -6.41 -3.24 13.85
N THR A 288 -7.68 -3.47 14.17
CA THR A 288 -8.78 -3.54 13.21
C THR A 288 -9.58 -2.24 13.11
N ARG A 289 -9.12 -1.13 13.72
CA ARG A 289 -9.83 0.17 13.70
C ARG A 289 -9.99 0.70 12.28
N ARG A 290 -8.93 0.61 11.47
CA ARG A 290 -8.97 1.01 10.06
C ARG A 290 -9.97 0.15 9.28
N HIS A 291 -10.01 -1.16 9.55
CA HIS A 291 -10.98 -2.07 8.93
C HIS A 291 -12.41 -1.69 9.33
N ALA A 292 -12.67 -1.40 10.60
CA ALA A 292 -13.98 -0.95 11.05
C ALA A 292 -14.41 0.35 10.36
N SER A 293 -13.54 1.36 10.29
CA SER A 293 -13.84 2.63 9.59
C SER A 293 -14.10 2.43 8.11
N VAL A 294 -13.29 1.60 7.43
CA VAL A 294 -13.49 1.28 6.00
C VAL A 294 -14.79 0.53 5.78
N ILE A 295 -15.09 -0.48 6.61
CA ILE A 295 -16.33 -1.23 6.56
C ILE A 295 -17.53 -0.30 6.77
N LYS A 296 -17.47 0.60 7.76
CA LYS A 296 -18.54 1.61 7.97
C LYS A 296 -18.72 2.52 6.76
N MET A 297 -17.63 2.99 6.16
CA MET A 297 -17.69 3.79 4.93
C MET A 297 -18.34 3.00 3.78
N MET A 298 -17.99 1.72 3.62
CA MET A 298 -18.60 0.84 2.62
C MET A 298 -20.10 0.62 2.91
N MET A 299 -20.47 0.38 4.16
CA MET A 299 -21.85 0.20 4.60
C MET A 299 -22.71 1.44 4.37
N MET A 300 -22.20 2.62 4.72
CA MET A 300 -22.88 3.90 4.48
C MET A 300 -22.98 4.23 3.00
N ARG A 301 -22.04 3.76 2.18
CA ARG A 301 -22.00 4.08 0.75
C ARG A 301 -22.87 3.18 -0.10
N PHE A 302 -22.88 1.88 0.17
CA PHE A 302 -23.52 0.89 -0.69
C PHE A 302 -24.73 0.22 -0.03
N GLY A 303 -24.83 0.25 1.30
CA GLY A 303 -25.84 -0.46 2.09
C GLY A 303 -25.18 -1.32 3.16
N GLN A 304 -25.90 -1.62 4.25
CA GLN A 304 -25.33 -2.25 5.44
C GLN A 304 -24.86 -3.69 5.18
N ARG A 305 -25.58 -4.44 4.35
CA ARG A 305 -25.41 -5.89 4.27
C ARG A 305 -24.24 -6.25 3.33
N PRO A 306 -23.57 -7.39 3.54
CA PRO A 306 -22.55 -7.89 2.61
C PRO A 306 -23.02 -7.98 1.16
N LEU A 307 -24.30 -8.27 0.91
CA LEU A 307 -24.88 -8.31 -0.44
C LEU A 307 -25.06 -6.93 -1.10
N ASP A 308 -25.13 -5.86 -0.30
CA ASP A 308 -25.17 -4.49 -0.83
C ASP A 308 -23.74 -4.02 -1.21
N VAL A 309 -22.77 -4.46 -0.39
CA VAL A 309 -21.37 -4.05 -0.47
C VAL A 309 -20.56 -4.85 -1.49
N PHE A 310 -20.75 -6.16 -1.60
CA PHE A 310 -20.11 -6.98 -2.63
C PHE A 310 -20.92 -6.95 -3.94
N ASP A 311 -20.38 -7.51 -5.02
CA ASP A 311 -21.10 -7.60 -6.29
C ASP A 311 -22.10 -8.77 -6.26
N LYS A 312 -21.67 -9.90 -5.68
CA LYS A 312 -22.48 -11.10 -5.51
C LYS A 312 -22.06 -11.84 -4.24
N VAL A 313 -23.04 -12.37 -3.51
CA VAL A 313 -22.84 -13.28 -2.39
C VAL A 313 -23.87 -14.40 -2.52
N VAL A 314 -23.43 -15.66 -2.57
CA VAL A 314 -24.30 -16.83 -2.70
C VAL A 314 -23.94 -17.84 -1.60
N ALA A 315 -24.95 -18.39 -0.93
CA ALA A 315 -24.74 -19.46 0.03
C ALA A 315 -24.22 -20.74 -0.68
N ALA A 316 -23.23 -21.37 -0.06
CA ALA A 316 -22.66 -22.64 -0.49
C ALA A 316 -22.70 -23.65 0.66
N ALA A 317 -22.44 -24.93 0.40
CA ALA A 317 -22.64 -26.03 1.36
C ALA A 317 -21.90 -25.80 2.70
N ASP A 318 -20.66 -25.31 2.65
CA ASP A 318 -19.76 -25.09 3.77
C ASP A 318 -19.46 -23.60 4.04
N GLY A 319 -20.10 -22.68 3.31
CA GLY A 319 -19.69 -21.29 3.30
C GLY A 319 -20.47 -20.41 2.33
N TYR A 320 -19.74 -19.51 1.67
CA TYR A 320 -20.29 -18.49 0.78
C TYR A 320 -19.37 -18.26 -0.42
N ASP A 321 -19.94 -18.26 -1.61
CA ASP A 321 -19.26 -17.81 -2.82
C ASP A 321 -19.49 -16.31 -2.98
N ILE A 322 -18.40 -15.55 -3.02
CA ILE A 322 -18.40 -14.09 -3.03
C ILE A 322 -17.69 -13.60 -4.29
N THR A 323 -18.34 -12.68 -5.01
CA THR A 323 -17.71 -11.86 -6.04
C THR A 323 -17.63 -10.42 -5.53
N MET A 324 -16.42 -9.89 -5.44
CA MET A 324 -16.17 -8.49 -5.07
C MET A 324 -16.49 -7.54 -6.23
N LYS A 325 -16.68 -6.25 -5.95
CA LYS A 325 -17.02 -5.25 -6.99
C LYS A 325 -15.93 -5.00 -8.03
N ASP A 326 -14.70 -5.49 -7.81
CA ASP A 326 -13.65 -5.50 -8.82
C ASP A 326 -13.57 -6.80 -9.63
N GLY A 327 -14.55 -7.70 -9.46
CA GLY A 327 -14.65 -8.98 -10.15
C GLY A 327 -13.89 -10.13 -9.49
N PHE A 328 -13.14 -9.88 -8.40
CA PHE A 328 -12.43 -10.95 -7.70
C PHE A 328 -13.42 -11.92 -7.05
N SER A 329 -13.33 -13.21 -7.37
CA SER A 329 -14.20 -14.23 -6.79
C SER A 329 -13.44 -15.11 -5.80
N LEU A 330 -14.10 -15.49 -4.71
CA LEU A 330 -13.57 -16.37 -3.66
C LEU A 330 -14.68 -17.18 -3.00
N HIS A 331 -14.28 -18.29 -2.39
CA HIS A 331 -15.12 -19.05 -1.48
C HIS A 331 -14.69 -18.76 -0.04
N LEU A 332 -15.64 -18.47 0.86
CA LEU A 332 -15.40 -18.20 2.28
C LEU A 332 -16.15 -19.23 3.13
N SER A 333 -15.41 -20.07 3.87
CA SER A 333 -16.03 -21.09 4.73
C SER A 333 -16.59 -20.51 6.03
N LYS A 334 -17.55 -21.23 6.63
CA LYS A 334 -18.11 -20.89 7.96
C LYS A 334 -17.04 -20.89 9.07
N GLU A 335 -16.03 -21.76 8.98
CA GLU A 335 -14.94 -21.80 9.97
C GLU A 335 -14.02 -20.57 9.85
N GLU A 336 -13.66 -20.15 8.64
CA GLU A 336 -12.85 -18.92 8.42
C GLU A 336 -13.57 -17.66 8.92
N LEU A 337 -14.89 -17.60 8.73
CA LEU A 337 -15.72 -16.55 9.29
C LEU A 337 -15.70 -16.56 10.83
N ARG A 338 -15.86 -17.73 11.45
CA ARG A 338 -15.80 -17.90 12.91
C ARG A 338 -14.43 -17.51 13.47
N ARG A 339 -13.35 -17.89 12.79
CA ARG A 339 -11.97 -17.49 13.15
C ARG A 339 -11.83 -15.99 13.15
N THR A 340 -12.27 -15.34 12.09
CA THR A 340 -12.22 -13.88 11.95
C THR A 340 -12.99 -13.19 13.06
N ALA A 341 -14.23 -13.64 13.34
CA ALA A 341 -15.04 -13.10 14.42
C ALA A 341 -14.39 -13.25 15.81
N GLY A 342 -13.66 -14.35 16.03
CA GLY A 342 -12.96 -14.61 17.29
C GLY A 342 -11.80 -13.64 17.57
N VAL A 343 -11.24 -13.00 16.54
CA VAL A 343 -10.06 -12.12 16.68
C VAL A 343 -10.28 -10.67 16.24
N SER A 344 -11.37 -10.34 15.54
CA SER A 344 -11.62 -9.00 14.99
C SER A 344 -11.83 -7.93 16.07
N ARG A 345 -12.35 -8.35 17.24
CA ARG A 345 -12.75 -7.49 18.36
C ARG A 345 -13.81 -6.44 18.01
N PHE A 346 -14.57 -6.67 16.93
CA PHE A 346 -15.75 -5.88 16.62
C PHE A 346 -16.80 -6.12 17.70
N SER A 347 -17.30 -5.03 18.29
CA SER A 347 -18.28 -5.06 19.38
C SER A 347 -19.26 -3.92 19.21
N GLY A 348 -20.52 -4.12 19.56
CA GLY A 348 -21.57 -3.13 19.32
C GLY A 348 -22.90 -3.61 19.87
N SER A 349 -23.83 -2.66 20.01
CA SER A 349 -25.22 -2.98 20.40
C SER A 349 -26.04 -3.57 19.25
N ASP A 350 -25.62 -3.33 18.00
CA ASP A 350 -26.19 -3.94 16.80
C ASP A 350 -25.42 -5.22 16.45
N SER A 351 -25.94 -6.37 16.89
CA SER A 351 -25.33 -7.68 16.60
C SER A 351 -25.31 -8.00 15.10
N GLY A 352 -26.27 -7.48 14.32
CA GLY A 352 -26.32 -7.65 12.87
C GLY A 352 -25.13 -6.95 12.20
N ALA A 353 -24.91 -5.67 12.51
CA ALA A 353 -23.78 -4.91 12.00
C ALA A 353 -22.41 -5.53 12.38
N VAL A 354 -22.29 -6.10 13.59
CA VAL A 354 -21.08 -6.82 14.01
C VAL A 354 -20.86 -8.08 13.16
N MET A 355 -21.91 -8.85 12.89
CA MET A 355 -21.81 -10.04 12.02
C MET A 355 -21.44 -9.65 10.58
N ASP A 356 -22.09 -8.63 10.03
CA ASP A 356 -21.81 -8.12 8.68
C ASP A 356 -20.38 -7.61 8.54
N ALA A 357 -19.87 -6.88 9.54
CA ALA A 357 -18.50 -6.39 9.55
C ALA A 357 -17.49 -7.53 9.62
N ASN A 358 -17.75 -8.56 10.42
CA ASN A 358 -16.90 -9.75 10.48
C ASN A 358 -16.88 -10.51 9.15
N PHE A 359 -18.01 -10.60 8.47
CA PHE A 359 -18.11 -11.19 7.15
C PHE A 359 -17.25 -10.45 6.11
N MET A 360 -17.37 -9.12 6.05
CA MET A 360 -16.58 -8.29 5.13
C MET A 360 -15.09 -8.41 5.43
N LEU A 361 -14.67 -8.40 6.70
CA LEU A 361 -13.29 -8.61 7.10
C LEU A 361 -12.78 -9.98 6.69
N ALA A 362 -13.57 -11.04 6.89
CA ALA A 362 -13.19 -12.41 6.56
C ALA A 362 -13.01 -12.60 5.04
N ALA A 363 -13.90 -12.03 4.22
CA ALA A 363 -13.77 -12.03 2.77
C ALA A 363 -12.49 -11.34 2.31
N TYR A 364 -12.13 -10.21 2.93
CA TYR A 364 -10.87 -9.53 2.65
C TYR A 364 -9.65 -10.39 3.02
N VAL A 365 -9.65 -10.99 4.22
CA VAL A 365 -8.57 -11.88 4.65
C VAL A 365 -8.41 -13.05 3.68
N LYS A 366 -9.52 -13.66 3.22
CA LYS A 366 -9.50 -14.75 2.25
C LYS A 366 -8.89 -14.31 0.93
N ARG A 367 -9.20 -13.11 0.43
CA ARG A 367 -8.54 -12.57 -0.76
C ARG A 367 -7.03 -12.41 -0.55
N VAL A 368 -6.60 -11.89 0.60
CA VAL A 368 -5.17 -11.73 0.93
C VAL A 368 -4.45 -13.08 0.94
N GLN A 369 -5.08 -14.12 1.50
CA GLN A 369 -4.57 -15.49 1.43
C GLN A 369 -4.39 -15.92 -0.03
N LEU A 370 -5.46 -15.90 -0.82
CA LEU A 370 -5.46 -16.38 -2.21
C LEU A 370 -4.43 -15.66 -3.09
N ILE A 371 -4.25 -14.34 -2.90
CA ILE A 371 -3.24 -13.57 -3.64
C ILE A 371 -1.82 -13.91 -3.19
N SER A 372 -1.61 -14.14 -1.90
CA SER A 372 -0.25 -14.33 -1.34
C SER A 372 0.29 -15.74 -1.55
N THR A 373 -0.57 -16.76 -1.60
CA THR A 373 -0.13 -18.16 -1.62
C THR A 373 -0.61 -18.95 -2.84
N GLY A 374 -1.63 -18.46 -3.57
CA GLY A 374 -2.23 -19.19 -4.70
C GLY A 374 -2.93 -20.50 -4.34
N ALA A 375 -2.91 -20.91 -3.06
CA ALA A 375 -3.42 -22.19 -2.58
C ALA A 375 -4.31 -22.00 -1.36
N ASP A 376 -5.47 -22.68 -1.38
CA ASP A 376 -6.43 -22.68 -0.29
C ASP A 376 -6.12 -23.78 0.74
N THR A 377 -5.07 -23.58 1.53
CA THR A 377 -4.72 -24.49 2.63
C THR A 377 -4.95 -23.82 4.00
N PRO A 378 -5.48 -24.55 5.02
CA PRO A 378 -5.91 -23.96 6.29
C PRO A 378 -4.85 -23.12 7.04
N GLY A 379 -3.56 -23.49 6.95
CA GLY A 379 -2.48 -22.73 7.58
C GLY A 379 -2.21 -21.35 6.96
N HIS A 380 -2.65 -21.14 5.72
CA HIS A 380 -2.47 -19.87 5.00
C HIS A 380 -3.52 -18.82 5.37
N PHE A 381 -4.75 -19.22 5.72
CA PHE A 381 -5.77 -18.27 6.19
C PHE A 381 -5.33 -17.60 7.49
N GLU A 382 -4.85 -18.37 8.48
CA GLU A 382 -4.36 -17.82 9.75
C GLU A 382 -3.16 -16.87 9.57
N ALA A 383 -2.29 -17.18 8.61
CA ALA A 383 -1.18 -16.30 8.25
C ALA A 383 -1.67 -14.99 7.62
N ALA A 384 -2.67 -15.05 6.74
CA ALA A 384 -3.30 -13.88 6.15
C ALA A 384 -4.05 -13.05 7.21
N LEU A 385 -4.83 -13.69 8.07
CA LEU A 385 -5.59 -13.09 9.16
C LEU A 385 -4.68 -12.31 10.10
N SER A 386 -3.60 -12.95 10.55
CA SER A 386 -2.58 -12.31 11.39
C SER A 386 -1.89 -11.13 10.67
N GLY A 387 -1.60 -11.27 9.37
CA GLY A 387 -0.98 -10.21 8.59
C GLY A 387 -1.87 -8.97 8.41
N VAL A 388 -3.14 -9.20 8.05
CA VAL A 388 -4.18 -8.17 7.90
C VAL A 388 -4.36 -7.38 9.19
N MET A 389 -4.34 -8.06 10.33
CA MET A 389 -4.53 -7.40 11.63
C MET A 389 -3.34 -6.55 12.08
N LEU A 390 -2.11 -6.83 11.66
CA LEU A 390 -0.95 -6.15 12.22
C LEU A 390 -0.56 -4.86 11.48
N ASN A 391 -0.68 -4.84 10.15
CA ASN A 391 0.05 -3.88 9.31
C ASN A 391 -0.79 -3.26 8.18
N ASP A 392 -2.11 -3.27 8.28
CA ASP A 392 -2.94 -2.74 7.19
C ASP A 392 -3.10 -1.23 7.17
N THR A 393 -3.17 -0.67 5.97
CA THR A 393 -3.50 0.74 5.73
C THR A 393 -4.90 0.85 5.16
N VAL A 394 -5.52 2.03 5.28
CA VAL A 394 -6.86 2.31 4.71
C VAL A 394 -6.88 1.99 3.21
N TYR A 395 -5.84 2.38 2.47
CA TYR A 395 -5.70 2.07 1.05
C TYR A 395 -5.64 0.56 0.77
N ARG A 396 -4.86 -0.21 1.53
CA ARG A 396 -4.74 -1.68 1.33
C ARG A 396 -6.06 -2.39 1.63
N ILE A 397 -6.77 -1.94 2.66
CA ILE A 397 -8.09 -2.47 3.01
C ILE A 397 -9.06 -2.17 1.87
N LEU A 398 -9.18 -0.91 1.41
CA LEU A 398 -10.08 -0.55 0.31
C LEU A 398 -9.75 -1.33 -0.98
N LYS A 399 -8.47 -1.41 -1.32
CA LYS A 399 -7.98 -2.17 -2.48
C LYS A 399 -8.33 -3.66 -2.36
N GLY A 400 -8.09 -4.27 -1.20
CA GLY A 400 -8.36 -5.69 -0.96
C GLY A 400 -9.85 -6.02 -0.77
N MET A 401 -10.66 -5.06 -0.35
CA MET A 401 -12.12 -5.15 -0.32
C MET A 401 -12.74 -5.03 -1.73
N GLY A 402 -11.92 -4.86 -2.77
CA GLY A 402 -12.38 -4.72 -4.15
C GLY A 402 -12.97 -3.35 -4.48
N MET A 403 -12.63 -2.31 -3.70
CA MET A 403 -13.18 -0.97 -3.86
C MET A 403 -12.31 -0.05 -4.74
N ILE A 404 -11.27 -0.57 -5.38
CA ILE A 404 -10.27 0.24 -6.09
C ILE A 404 -10.86 1.11 -7.21
N GLY A 405 -11.87 0.64 -7.95
CA GLY A 405 -12.53 1.42 -8.99
C GLY A 405 -13.40 2.58 -8.45
N PHE A 406 -13.81 2.49 -7.18
CA PHE A 406 -14.63 3.49 -6.49
C PHE A 406 -13.79 4.49 -5.71
N LEU A 407 -12.52 4.17 -5.44
CA LEU A 407 -11.64 4.95 -4.59
C LEU A 407 -11.39 6.37 -5.14
N ARG A 408 -11.50 7.38 -4.28
CA ARG A 408 -11.07 8.76 -4.56
C ARG A 408 -10.22 9.26 -3.42
N ILE A 409 -9.06 9.85 -3.74
CA ILE A 409 -8.27 10.61 -2.77
C ILE A 409 -8.90 11.99 -2.65
N VAL A 410 -9.14 12.43 -1.42
CA VAL A 410 -9.84 13.69 -1.16
C VAL A 410 -9.08 14.59 -0.20
N GLU A 411 -9.11 15.88 -0.51
CA GLU A 411 -8.55 16.95 0.31
C GLU A 411 -9.50 17.32 1.46
N PRO A 412 -9.00 18.00 2.51
CA PRO A 412 -9.79 18.37 3.69
C PRO A 412 -11.09 19.12 3.36
N GLU A 413 -11.03 20.08 2.44
CA GLU A 413 -12.18 20.91 2.06
C GLU A 413 -13.33 20.09 1.47
N LYS A 414 -13.03 19.03 0.71
CA LYS A 414 -14.06 18.12 0.19
C LYS A 414 -14.68 17.29 1.31
N MET A 415 -13.89 16.90 2.31
CA MET A 415 -14.37 16.14 3.46
C MET A 415 -15.24 16.95 4.42
N GLN A 416 -15.11 18.28 4.41
CA GLN A 416 -15.94 19.20 5.20
C GLN A 416 -17.35 19.40 4.63
N LYS A 417 -17.61 18.96 3.39
CA LYS A 417 -18.93 19.09 2.77
C LYS A 417 -19.96 18.18 3.45
N LYS A 418 -21.18 18.68 3.59
CA LYS A 418 -22.32 17.90 4.09
C LYS A 418 -22.65 16.74 3.14
N GLY A 419 -23.00 15.59 3.70
CA GLY A 419 -23.21 14.32 3.01
C GLY A 419 -21.92 13.54 2.72
N THR A 420 -20.76 14.03 3.16
CA THR A 420 -19.49 13.34 2.89
C THR A 420 -19.25 12.23 3.91
N VAL A 421 -18.98 11.03 3.39
CA VAL A 421 -18.44 9.88 4.14
C VAL A 421 -17.04 9.59 3.63
N ALA A 422 -16.04 9.66 4.52
CA ALA A 422 -14.64 9.41 4.17
C ALA A 422 -13.91 8.66 5.28
N VAL A 423 -12.71 8.15 4.99
CA VAL A 423 -11.78 7.63 5.99
C VAL A 423 -10.44 8.31 5.83
N LEU A 424 -9.88 8.87 6.90
CA LEU A 424 -8.60 9.58 6.82
C LEU A 424 -7.44 8.64 6.49
N ASP A 425 -6.47 9.15 5.73
CA ASP A 425 -5.19 8.49 5.47
C ASP A 425 -4.25 8.70 6.68
N SER A 426 -4.67 8.20 7.84
CA SER A 426 -3.99 8.40 9.11
C SER A 426 -3.68 7.06 9.78
N PHE A 427 -2.87 7.13 10.85
CA PHE A 427 -2.64 5.98 11.71
C PHE A 427 -3.95 5.42 12.30
N ALA A 428 -4.90 6.24 12.72
CA ALA A 428 -6.14 5.70 13.29
C ALA A 428 -7.16 5.31 12.22
N GLY A 429 -7.03 5.83 10.99
CA GLY A 429 -7.99 5.66 9.92
C GLY A 429 -9.37 6.10 10.37
N GLU A 430 -9.50 7.31 10.92
CA GLU A 430 -10.76 7.79 11.47
C GLU A 430 -11.83 7.89 10.38
N LEU A 431 -13.05 7.45 10.72
CA LEU A 431 -14.23 7.69 9.91
C LEU A 431 -14.59 9.17 9.99
N VAL A 432 -14.84 9.78 8.84
CA VAL A 432 -15.29 11.16 8.71
C VAL A 432 -16.72 11.19 8.21
N LEU A 433 -17.55 11.97 8.89
CA LEU A 433 -18.89 12.32 8.47
C LEU A 433 -19.11 13.83 8.57
N ASP A 434 -19.55 14.46 7.49
CA ASP A 434 -19.89 15.88 7.46
C ASP A 434 -18.78 16.77 8.04
N GLY A 435 -17.52 16.47 7.71
CA GLY A 435 -16.35 17.19 8.21
C GLY A 435 -15.92 16.85 9.64
N ILE A 436 -16.56 15.90 10.30
CA ILE A 436 -16.24 15.47 11.66
C ILE A 436 -15.57 14.10 11.62
N LYS A 437 -14.34 14.00 12.13
CA LYS A 437 -13.67 12.72 12.37
C LYS A 437 -14.11 12.11 13.70
N HIS A 438 -14.43 10.82 13.67
CA HIS A 438 -14.91 10.03 14.79
C HIS A 438 -13.81 9.04 15.23
N GLN A 439 -13.44 9.08 16.51
CA GLN A 439 -12.46 8.16 17.09
C GLN A 439 -12.80 7.83 18.54
N LEU A 440 -13.11 6.56 18.85
CA LEU A 440 -13.33 6.07 20.22
C LEU A 440 -14.30 6.97 21.02
N GLY A 441 -15.42 7.34 20.40
CA GLY A 441 -16.44 8.23 20.97
C GLY A 441 -16.09 9.73 20.99
N LYS A 442 -14.89 10.13 20.56
CA LYS A 442 -14.50 11.54 20.39
C LYS A 442 -14.85 12.03 18.99
N GLN A 443 -15.22 13.30 18.91
CA GLN A 443 -15.55 14.01 17.66
C GLN A 443 -14.63 15.22 17.52
N GLN A 444 -14.03 15.37 16.34
CA GLN A 444 -13.16 16.51 16.03
C GLN A 444 -13.39 16.95 14.58
N PRO A 445 -13.24 18.24 14.25
CA PRO A 445 -13.30 18.68 12.86
C PRO A 445 -12.07 18.18 12.07
N VAL A 446 -12.28 17.91 10.78
CA VAL A 446 -11.21 17.70 9.80
C VAL A 446 -10.65 19.06 9.40
N VAL A 447 -9.35 19.25 9.58
CA VAL A 447 -8.69 20.54 9.29
C VAL A 447 -7.74 20.43 8.09
N LYS A 448 -6.76 19.53 8.18
CA LYS A 448 -5.66 19.42 7.19
C LYS A 448 -5.40 18.00 6.69
N ASP A 449 -6.15 17.04 7.20
CA ASP A 449 -5.92 15.62 6.95
C ASP A 449 -6.54 15.23 5.61
N TYR A 450 -5.79 14.52 4.76
CA TYR A 450 -6.31 13.90 3.54
C TYR A 450 -6.98 12.57 3.87
N GLY A 451 -7.83 12.10 2.98
CA GLY A 451 -8.54 10.85 3.17
C GLY A 451 -8.99 10.21 1.87
N TYR A 452 -9.75 9.14 2.04
CA TYR A 452 -10.34 8.36 0.97
C TYR A 452 -11.86 8.43 1.03
N MET A 453 -12.48 8.57 -0.12
CA MET A 453 -13.92 8.43 -0.32
C MET A 453 -14.21 7.35 -1.34
N LEU A 454 -15.44 6.84 -1.33
CA LEU A 454 -15.95 5.95 -2.35
C LEU A 454 -16.93 6.71 -3.24
N ALA A 455 -16.65 6.78 -4.54
CA ALA A 455 -17.56 7.36 -5.52
C ALA A 455 -18.84 6.50 -5.63
N MET A 456 -19.99 7.15 -5.72
CA MET A 456 -21.23 6.49 -6.15
C MET A 456 -21.17 6.50 -7.67
N GLN A 457 -21.32 5.35 -8.28
CA GLN A 457 -21.54 5.32 -9.72
C GLN A 457 -22.92 5.91 -9.99
N ALA A 458 -23.02 6.76 -11.00
CA ALA A 458 -24.33 7.06 -11.56
C ALA A 458 -24.91 5.72 -12.06
N PRO A 459 -26.15 5.35 -11.70
CA PRO A 459 -26.75 4.14 -12.24
C PRO A 459 -26.65 4.18 -13.76
N HIS A 460 -26.18 3.09 -14.35
CA HIS A 460 -26.36 2.85 -15.78
C HIS A 460 -27.86 2.97 -16.03
N THR A 461 -28.29 4.09 -16.60
CA THR A 461 -29.69 4.21 -16.95
C THR A 461 -29.93 3.19 -18.04
N ALA A 462 -30.82 2.22 -17.80
CA ALA A 462 -31.27 1.23 -18.78
C ALA A 462 -31.91 1.86 -20.04
N SER A 463 -31.94 3.19 -20.12
CA SER A 463 -32.27 3.99 -21.31
C SER A 463 -31.07 4.23 -22.23
N ALA A 464 -29.83 4.21 -21.73
CA ALA A 464 -28.63 4.35 -22.56
C ALA A 464 -28.34 3.09 -23.40
N GLU A 465 -28.66 1.90 -22.87
CA GLU A 465 -28.55 0.63 -23.61
C GLU A 465 -29.59 0.48 -24.73
N ARG A 466 -30.72 1.18 -24.65
CA ARG A 466 -31.80 1.06 -25.65
C ARG A 466 -31.52 1.82 -26.95
N ASN A 467 -30.54 2.73 -26.96
CA ASN A 467 -30.14 3.50 -28.15
C ASN A 467 -28.63 3.35 -28.47
N SER A 468 -27.91 2.40 -27.85
CA SER A 468 -26.49 2.21 -28.13
C SER A 468 -26.27 1.49 -29.46
N THR A 469 -25.83 2.21 -30.48
CA THR A 469 -25.15 1.61 -31.63
C THR A 469 -23.85 0.96 -31.14
N LEU A 470 -23.61 -0.30 -31.53
CA LEU A 470 -22.32 -0.97 -31.33
C LEU A 470 -21.22 -0.06 -31.87
N SER A 471 -20.35 0.45 -30.99
CA SER A 471 -19.29 1.39 -31.37
C SER A 471 -18.35 0.73 -32.39
N ASN A 472 -18.13 1.35 -33.55
CA ASN A 472 -17.16 0.89 -34.56
C ASN A 472 -15.72 1.30 -34.19
N LEU A 473 -15.35 1.13 -32.91
CA LEU A 473 -14.12 1.67 -32.31
C LEU A 473 -12.86 0.99 -32.84
N SER A 474 -12.94 -0.31 -33.12
CA SER A 474 -11.84 -1.14 -33.58
C SER A 474 -12.23 -1.84 -34.88
N ASN A 475 -11.26 -2.00 -35.78
CA ASN A 475 -11.43 -2.76 -37.01
C ASN A 475 -11.26 -4.28 -36.80
N ARG A 476 -11.03 -4.74 -35.56
CA ARG A 476 -10.93 -6.16 -35.22
C ARG A 476 -12.15 -6.66 -34.45
N PRO A 477 -12.56 -7.92 -34.66
CA PRO A 477 -13.53 -8.59 -33.81
C PRO A 477 -13.13 -8.61 -32.33
N VAL A 478 -14.12 -8.64 -31.44
CA VAL A 478 -13.90 -8.74 -30.00
C VAL A 478 -13.22 -10.09 -29.67
N GLY A 479 -12.12 -10.05 -28.93
CA GLY A 479 -11.35 -11.23 -28.52
C GLY A 479 -10.19 -11.60 -29.46
N ASP A 480 -10.18 -11.09 -30.69
CA ASP A 480 -9.10 -11.37 -31.64
C ASP A 480 -7.80 -10.69 -31.21
N LYS A 481 -6.72 -11.48 -31.10
CA LYS A 481 -5.39 -10.96 -30.79
C LYS A 481 -4.84 -10.18 -31.98
N PRO A 482 -3.97 -9.18 -31.75
CA PRO A 482 -3.26 -8.52 -32.84
C PRO A 482 -2.26 -9.48 -33.50
N ASP A 483 -2.12 -9.42 -34.82
CA ASP A 483 -1.17 -10.28 -35.55
C ASP A 483 0.28 -9.90 -35.24
N ASN A 484 0.53 -8.61 -34.99
CA ASN A 484 1.86 -8.08 -34.70
C ASN A 484 1.83 -7.12 -33.49
N ILE A 485 1.79 -7.69 -32.28
CA ILE A 485 1.84 -6.90 -31.03
C ILE A 485 3.17 -6.15 -30.83
N TRP A 486 4.25 -6.58 -31.49
CA TRP A 486 5.59 -6.03 -31.29
C TRP A 486 5.74 -4.69 -32.00
N SER A 487 5.88 -4.68 -33.32
CA SER A 487 6.07 -3.43 -34.07
C SER A 487 4.79 -2.76 -34.57
N GLY A 488 3.63 -3.42 -34.42
CA GLY A 488 2.34 -2.84 -34.81
C GLY A 488 1.99 -1.57 -34.02
N PHE A 489 2.36 -1.52 -32.73
CA PHE A 489 2.57 -0.27 -32.01
C PHE A 489 3.68 -0.43 -30.95
N TYR A 490 4.41 0.63 -30.64
CA TYR A 490 5.47 0.63 -29.64
C TYR A 490 5.68 2.03 -29.06
N GLN A 491 6.41 2.10 -27.95
CA GLN A 491 6.69 3.37 -27.27
C GLN A 491 7.73 4.23 -28.01
N GLY A 492 7.60 5.55 -27.88
CA GLY A 492 8.63 6.52 -28.24
C GLY A 492 9.75 6.67 -27.20
N SER A 493 10.39 7.85 -27.23
CA SER A 493 11.42 8.28 -26.27
C SER A 493 10.90 8.59 -24.86
N GLU A 494 9.59 8.53 -24.66
CA GLU A 494 8.94 8.85 -23.40
C GLU A 494 9.06 7.72 -22.37
N LEU A 495 8.95 8.06 -21.09
CA LEU A 495 9.15 7.13 -19.97
C LEU A 495 7.88 6.31 -19.65
N ASN A 496 7.05 6.05 -20.66
CA ASN A 496 5.73 5.41 -20.56
C ASN A 496 5.73 3.89 -20.74
N CYS A 497 6.90 3.26 -20.59
CA CYS A 497 7.11 1.83 -20.78
C CYS A 497 6.14 0.94 -19.98
N VAL A 498 5.78 1.35 -18.76
CA VAL A 498 4.80 0.64 -17.92
C VAL A 498 3.41 0.66 -18.54
N THR A 499 3.01 1.78 -19.16
CA THR A 499 1.72 1.89 -19.81
C THR A 499 1.68 1.09 -21.12
N VAL A 500 2.74 1.14 -21.93
CA VAL A 500 2.83 0.36 -23.17
C VAL A 500 2.82 -1.15 -22.90
N SER A 501 3.64 -1.62 -21.96
CA SER A 501 3.70 -3.05 -21.62
C SER A 501 2.36 -3.57 -21.10
N ALA A 502 1.65 -2.79 -20.29
CA ALA A 502 0.33 -3.12 -19.78
C ALA A 502 -0.74 -3.18 -20.87
N ILE A 503 -0.76 -2.23 -21.81
CA ILE A 503 -1.68 -2.23 -22.95
C ILE A 503 -1.44 -3.47 -23.81
N LYS A 504 -0.17 -3.78 -24.12
CA LYS A 504 0.16 -4.97 -24.91
C LYS A 504 -0.25 -6.26 -24.20
N ALA A 505 -0.01 -6.36 -22.89
CA ALA A 505 -0.45 -7.49 -22.10
C ALA A 505 -1.98 -7.66 -22.11
N ALA A 506 -2.73 -6.56 -21.95
CA ALA A 506 -4.18 -6.58 -22.04
C ALA A 506 -4.67 -7.06 -23.42
N MET A 507 -4.09 -6.53 -24.50
CA MET A 507 -4.46 -6.92 -25.86
C MET A 507 -4.13 -8.37 -26.18
N MET A 508 -3.01 -8.89 -25.66
CA MET A 508 -2.63 -10.29 -25.85
C MET A 508 -3.47 -11.28 -25.02
N LYS A 509 -4.03 -10.82 -23.90
CA LYS A 509 -4.91 -11.63 -23.05
C LYS A 509 -6.37 -11.60 -23.53
N TYR A 510 -6.88 -10.42 -23.86
CA TYR A 510 -8.31 -10.17 -24.08
C TYR A 510 -8.68 -9.78 -25.52
N GLY A 511 -7.69 -9.67 -26.42
CA GLY A 511 -7.87 -9.23 -27.80
C GLY A 511 -7.56 -7.75 -28.00
N GLN A 512 -7.27 -7.39 -29.25
CA GLN A 512 -6.93 -6.02 -29.68
C GLN A 512 -8.09 -5.04 -29.42
N ASN A 513 -9.32 -5.45 -29.70
CA ASN A 513 -10.50 -4.61 -29.58
C ASN A 513 -10.74 -4.21 -28.10
N PRO A 514 -10.83 -2.91 -27.75
CA PRO A 514 -11.03 -2.44 -26.38
C PRO A 514 -12.28 -3.00 -25.67
N GLN A 515 -13.31 -3.42 -26.42
CA GLN A 515 -14.51 -4.08 -25.87
C GLN A 515 -14.20 -5.47 -25.29
N GLY A 516 -13.10 -6.12 -25.69
CA GLY A 516 -12.63 -7.34 -25.05
C GLY A 516 -11.96 -7.08 -23.70
N ILE A 517 -11.36 -5.90 -23.53
CA ILE A 517 -10.59 -5.52 -22.34
C ILE A 517 -11.50 -4.91 -21.27
N TYR A 518 -12.38 -3.98 -21.64
CA TYR A 518 -13.29 -3.30 -20.70
C TYR A 518 -14.62 -4.04 -20.54
N LYS A 519 -15.37 -3.71 -19.48
CA LYS A 519 -16.69 -4.30 -19.21
C LYS A 519 -17.73 -3.75 -20.18
N HIS A 520 -17.74 -2.43 -20.38
CA HIS A 520 -18.59 -1.75 -21.37
C HIS A 520 -17.85 -0.57 -22.01
N VAL A 521 -18.07 -0.36 -23.30
CA VAL A 521 -17.67 0.84 -24.05
C VAL A 521 -18.90 1.32 -24.81
N ILE A 522 -19.42 2.48 -24.43
CA ILE A 522 -20.63 3.06 -25.00
C ILE A 522 -20.24 4.39 -25.65
N GLU A 523 -20.45 4.51 -26.95
CA GLU A 523 -20.26 5.77 -27.66
C GLU A 523 -21.39 6.75 -27.31
N THR A 524 -21.04 8.02 -27.11
CA THR A 524 -21.96 9.13 -26.84
C THR A 524 -21.71 10.26 -27.84
N PRO A 525 -22.62 11.24 -27.99
CA PRO A 525 -22.40 12.36 -28.91
C PRO A 525 -21.11 13.17 -28.62
N GLU A 526 -20.64 13.17 -27.37
CA GLU A 526 -19.45 13.89 -26.91
C GLU A 526 -18.17 13.03 -26.89
N GLY A 527 -18.30 11.71 -27.02
CA GLY A 527 -17.19 10.76 -26.98
C GLY A 527 -17.61 9.35 -26.53
N TYR A 528 -17.11 8.89 -25.38
CA TYR A 528 -17.31 7.53 -24.89
C TYR A 528 -17.52 7.49 -23.38
N THR A 529 -18.45 6.66 -22.93
CA THR A 529 -18.51 6.18 -21.55
C THR A 529 -17.88 4.79 -21.49
N VAL A 530 -16.82 4.64 -20.70
CA VAL A 530 -16.09 3.39 -20.55
C VAL A 530 -16.20 2.89 -19.12
N THR A 531 -16.75 1.70 -18.94
CA THR A 531 -16.78 0.98 -17.66
C THR A 531 -15.75 -0.13 -17.69
N MET A 532 -14.77 -0.03 -16.80
CA MET A 532 -13.68 -0.98 -16.66
C MET A 532 -14.09 -2.23 -15.88
N ARG A 533 -13.26 -3.27 -15.89
CA ARG A 533 -13.54 -4.53 -15.18
C ARG A 533 -13.54 -4.40 -13.65
N ASP A 534 -12.82 -3.41 -13.11
CA ASP A 534 -12.88 -3.08 -11.68
C ASP A 534 -14.05 -2.14 -11.32
N SER A 535 -15.02 -2.05 -12.23
CA SER A 535 -16.20 -1.20 -12.19
C SER A 535 -15.93 0.31 -12.26
N CYS A 536 -14.67 0.76 -12.35
CA CYS A 536 -14.39 2.18 -12.58
C CYS A 536 -15.05 2.66 -13.90
N THR A 537 -15.79 3.76 -13.86
CA THR A 537 -16.39 4.36 -15.06
C THR A 537 -15.77 5.73 -15.32
N VAL A 538 -15.35 5.95 -16.56
CA VAL A 538 -14.83 7.24 -17.05
C VAL A 538 -15.62 7.71 -18.26
N GLN A 539 -15.76 9.02 -18.40
CA GLN A 539 -16.26 9.66 -19.62
C GLN A 539 -15.08 10.25 -20.35
N LEU A 540 -14.90 9.89 -21.62
CA LEU A 540 -13.78 10.30 -22.45
C LEU A 540 -14.32 11.08 -23.64
N THR A 541 -13.90 12.32 -23.81
CA THR A 541 -14.37 13.16 -24.93
C THR A 541 -13.56 12.91 -26.21
N TYR A 542 -14.14 13.25 -27.36
CA TYR A 542 -13.39 13.21 -28.64
C TYR A 542 -12.15 14.12 -28.64
N ASP A 543 -12.18 15.25 -27.93
CA ASP A 543 -11.03 16.15 -27.83
C ASP A 543 -9.92 15.59 -26.92
N GLU A 544 -10.29 14.86 -25.86
CA GLU A 544 -9.31 14.11 -25.05
C GLU A 544 -8.68 12.97 -25.86
N LEU A 545 -9.43 12.30 -26.72
CA LEU A 545 -8.87 11.30 -27.64
C LEU A 545 -7.85 11.92 -28.61
N LYS A 546 -8.14 13.10 -29.19
CA LYS A 546 -7.17 13.83 -30.03
C LYS A 546 -5.93 14.26 -29.25
N GLN A 547 -6.09 14.65 -27.99
CA GLN A 547 -4.97 14.97 -27.10
C GLN A 547 -4.11 13.72 -26.82
N ALA A 548 -4.75 12.59 -26.52
CA ALA A 548 -4.07 11.31 -26.30
C ALA A 548 -3.31 10.83 -27.54
N GLN A 549 -3.87 11.01 -28.74
CA GLN A 549 -3.18 10.69 -29.99
C GLN A 549 -1.87 11.48 -30.14
N LYS A 550 -1.82 12.73 -29.68
CA LYS A 550 -0.62 13.57 -29.74
C LYS A 550 0.34 13.30 -28.56
N GLY A 551 -0.19 13.08 -27.37
CA GLY A 551 0.56 12.99 -26.11
C GLY A 551 0.98 11.59 -25.68
N SER A 552 0.50 10.53 -26.36
CA SER A 552 0.93 9.16 -26.08
C SER A 552 2.35 8.89 -26.57
N HIS A 553 2.78 9.58 -27.63
CA HIS A 553 4.03 9.31 -28.33
C HIS A 553 4.20 7.83 -28.71
N PHE A 554 3.09 7.18 -29.09
CA PHE A 554 3.11 5.83 -29.64
C PHE A 554 3.40 5.87 -31.15
N PHE A 555 4.15 4.89 -31.62
CA PHE A 555 4.54 4.73 -33.02
C PHE A 555 4.18 3.33 -33.50
N GLY A 556 4.02 3.12 -34.81
CA GLY A 556 3.67 1.82 -35.36
C GLY A 556 3.11 1.92 -36.78
N GLU A 557 3.27 0.86 -37.55
CA GLU A 557 2.79 0.78 -38.94
C GLU A 557 1.33 0.28 -39.02
N ASP A 558 0.89 -0.49 -38.03
CA ASP A 558 -0.50 -0.95 -37.94
C ASP A 558 -1.38 0.15 -37.34
N ARG A 559 -2.00 0.94 -38.23
CA ARG A 559 -2.86 2.06 -37.83
C ARG A 559 -4.06 1.64 -37.00
N GLY A 560 -4.61 0.44 -37.21
CA GLY A 560 -5.76 -0.06 -36.45
C GLY A 560 -5.35 -0.38 -35.01
N LEU A 561 -4.26 -1.13 -34.86
CA LEU A 561 -3.71 -1.46 -33.54
C LEU A 561 -3.23 -0.21 -32.79
N LEU A 562 -2.57 0.73 -33.47
CA LEU A 562 -2.13 1.99 -32.90
C LEU A 562 -3.33 2.82 -32.39
N HIS A 563 -4.42 2.87 -33.16
CA HIS A 563 -5.65 3.56 -32.75
C HIS A 563 -6.25 2.94 -31.48
N ASP A 564 -6.36 1.61 -31.44
CA ASP A 564 -6.89 0.88 -30.27
C ASP A 564 -5.99 1.09 -29.03
N ALA A 565 -4.67 1.10 -29.21
CA ALA A 565 -3.71 1.37 -28.14
C ALA A 565 -3.82 2.80 -27.60
N ILE A 566 -4.00 3.80 -28.48
CA ILE A 566 -4.22 5.19 -28.09
C ILE A 566 -5.53 5.34 -27.30
N PHE A 567 -6.59 4.62 -27.68
CA PHE A 567 -7.84 4.62 -26.92
C PHE A 567 -7.63 4.10 -25.49
N LEU A 568 -6.94 2.97 -25.32
CA LEU A 568 -6.61 2.41 -24.00
C LEU A 568 -5.73 3.35 -23.17
N PHE A 569 -4.77 4.03 -23.81
CA PHE A 569 -3.96 5.07 -23.19
C PHE A 569 -4.82 6.25 -22.70
N ALA A 570 -5.75 6.73 -23.53
CA ALA A 570 -6.65 7.82 -23.21
C ALA A 570 -7.56 7.50 -22.01
N VAL A 571 -8.11 6.28 -21.97
CA VAL A 571 -8.89 5.79 -20.83
C VAL A 571 -8.05 5.72 -19.56
N SER A 572 -6.82 5.22 -19.64
CA SER A 572 -5.86 5.20 -18.53
C SER A 572 -5.55 6.60 -18.01
N ALA A 573 -5.30 7.57 -18.91
CA ALA A 573 -5.07 8.97 -18.57
C ALA A 573 -6.31 9.61 -17.92
N LYS A 574 -7.51 9.32 -18.43
CA LYS A 574 -8.75 9.87 -17.86
C LYS A 574 -8.98 9.37 -16.44
N ARG A 575 -8.69 8.08 -16.19
CA ARG A 575 -8.72 7.54 -14.84
C ARG A 575 -7.66 8.17 -13.94
N ALA A 576 -6.44 8.37 -14.43
CA ALA A 576 -5.39 9.06 -13.67
C ALA A 576 -5.81 10.48 -13.28
N GLN A 577 -6.43 11.24 -14.20
CA GLN A 577 -7.01 12.55 -13.92
C GLN A 577 -8.05 12.47 -12.78
N MET A 578 -9.00 11.54 -12.91
CA MET A 578 -10.10 11.37 -11.95
C MET A 578 -9.62 10.95 -10.56
N GLU A 579 -8.59 10.12 -10.47
CA GLU A 579 -8.01 9.66 -9.21
C GLU A 579 -7.01 10.66 -8.61
N ASN A 580 -6.77 11.79 -9.30
CA ASN A 580 -5.70 12.73 -8.97
C ASN A 580 -4.34 12.05 -8.81
N HIS A 581 -3.97 11.20 -9.77
CA HIS A 581 -2.70 10.51 -9.80
C HIS A 581 -1.52 11.49 -9.57
N GLU A 582 -0.63 11.12 -8.65
CA GLU A 582 0.50 11.94 -8.19
C GLU A 582 0.14 13.36 -7.70
N PHE A 583 -1.11 13.58 -7.27
CA PHE A 583 -1.64 14.85 -6.78
C PHE A 583 -1.61 16.02 -7.78
N ARG A 584 -1.24 15.75 -9.03
CA ARG A 584 -1.16 16.75 -10.10
C ARG A 584 -2.06 16.42 -11.29
N ALA A 585 -2.45 15.16 -11.47
CA ALA A 585 -3.24 14.73 -12.64
C ALA A 585 -4.61 15.40 -12.71
N GLN A 586 -5.26 15.74 -11.59
CA GLN A 586 -6.59 16.35 -11.60
C GLN A 586 -6.60 17.76 -12.24
N ALA A 587 -5.44 18.41 -12.38
CA ALA A 587 -5.32 19.75 -12.94
C ALA A 587 -5.83 19.82 -14.40
N SER A 588 -5.52 18.81 -15.22
CA SER A 588 -6.00 18.71 -16.60
C SER A 588 -5.74 17.33 -17.19
N PHE A 589 -6.40 17.00 -18.31
CA PHE A 589 -6.14 15.76 -19.03
C PHE A 589 -4.68 15.67 -19.52
N ALA A 590 -4.10 16.80 -19.95
CA ALA A 590 -2.68 16.89 -20.31
C ALA A 590 -1.75 16.62 -19.11
N ALA A 591 -2.06 17.18 -17.93
CA ALA A 591 -1.31 16.90 -16.71
C ALA A 591 -1.39 15.40 -16.34
N ALA A 592 -2.55 14.79 -16.51
CA ALA A 592 -2.73 13.36 -16.29
C ALA A 592 -1.88 12.51 -17.25
N MET A 593 -1.91 12.78 -18.56
CA MET A 593 -0.99 12.12 -19.52
C MET A 593 0.48 12.29 -19.11
N GLY A 594 0.85 13.45 -18.59
CA GLY A 594 2.20 13.68 -18.05
C GLY A 594 2.58 12.78 -16.87
N THR A 595 1.62 12.26 -16.10
CA THR A 595 1.87 11.26 -15.01
C THR A 595 1.96 9.82 -15.51
N LEU A 596 1.66 9.59 -16.79
CA LEU A 596 1.83 8.29 -17.44
C LEU A 596 3.19 8.20 -18.14
N ASN A 597 3.83 9.34 -18.38
CA ASN A 597 5.03 9.49 -19.20
C ASN A 597 6.31 9.76 -18.36
N ASP A 598 6.33 9.49 -17.06
CA ASP A 598 7.39 9.94 -16.13
C ASP A 598 7.99 8.85 -15.20
N LYS A 599 8.10 7.60 -15.68
CA LYS A 599 8.66 6.43 -14.95
C LYS A 599 7.79 5.92 -13.81
N GLU A 600 6.72 5.26 -14.21
CA GLU A 600 5.77 4.70 -13.28
C GLU A 600 6.27 3.44 -12.56
N THR A 601 5.61 3.11 -11.46
CA THR A 601 5.84 1.83 -10.77
C THR A 601 5.22 0.69 -11.59
N PRO A 602 5.93 -0.43 -11.83
CA PRO A 602 5.40 -1.58 -12.56
C PRO A 602 4.03 -2.00 -12.03
N GLY A 603 3.10 -2.31 -12.95
CA GLY A 603 1.75 -2.77 -12.64
C GLY A 603 0.72 -1.68 -12.29
N GLU A 604 1.10 -0.42 -12.08
CA GLU A 604 0.14 0.70 -11.95
C GLU A 604 -0.72 0.87 -13.21
N ALA A 605 -0.13 0.72 -14.40
CA ALA A 605 -0.89 0.80 -15.64
C ALA A 605 -1.93 -0.34 -15.80
N LEU A 606 -1.62 -1.57 -15.37
CA LEU A 606 -2.60 -2.66 -15.34
C LEU A 606 -3.76 -2.32 -14.40
N ARG A 607 -3.47 -1.71 -13.24
CA ARG A 607 -4.51 -1.19 -12.33
C ARG A 607 -5.35 -0.13 -13.02
N ARG A 608 -4.75 0.84 -13.72
CA ARG A 608 -5.50 1.90 -14.39
C ARG A 608 -6.33 1.42 -15.58
N LEU A 609 -5.95 0.32 -16.23
CA LEU A 609 -6.78 -0.36 -17.21
C LEU A 609 -7.94 -1.15 -16.56
N GLY A 610 -8.06 -1.13 -15.23
CA GLY A 610 -9.08 -1.86 -14.47
C GLY A 610 -8.80 -3.35 -14.32
N LEU A 611 -7.55 -3.77 -14.49
CA LEU A 611 -7.16 -5.18 -14.50
C LEU A 611 -6.54 -5.64 -13.18
N TYR A 612 -6.70 -4.88 -12.10
CA TYR A 612 -6.07 -5.19 -10.81
C TYR A 612 -6.45 -6.57 -10.26
N ALA A 613 -7.75 -6.90 -10.25
CA ALA A 613 -8.24 -8.21 -9.81
C ALA A 613 -7.77 -9.37 -10.69
N PHE A 614 -7.36 -9.06 -11.93
CA PHE A 614 -6.93 -10.01 -12.96
C PHE A 614 -5.40 -10.04 -13.12
N THR A 615 -4.66 -9.40 -12.22
CA THR A 615 -3.19 -9.38 -12.24
C THR A 615 -2.63 -10.19 -11.07
N ARG A 616 -1.59 -10.99 -11.32
CA ARG A 616 -0.86 -11.73 -10.26
C ARG A 616 0.64 -11.53 -10.39
N GLY A 617 1.34 -11.69 -9.26
CA GLY A 617 2.78 -11.90 -9.26
C GLY A 617 3.14 -13.13 -10.11
N SER A 618 4.25 -13.05 -10.81
CA SER A 618 4.77 -14.11 -11.66
C SER A 618 6.30 -14.16 -11.55
N THR A 619 6.95 -15.00 -12.34
CA THR A 619 8.40 -15.08 -12.44
C THR A 619 8.83 -14.95 -13.90
N ALA A 620 10.11 -14.64 -14.15
CA ALA A 620 10.62 -14.56 -15.52
C ALA A 620 10.48 -15.92 -16.24
N GLU A 621 10.67 -17.01 -15.53
CA GLU A 621 10.53 -18.39 -16.04
C GLU A 621 9.09 -18.69 -16.46
N GLU A 622 8.10 -18.26 -15.66
CA GLU A 622 6.70 -18.46 -16.01
C GLU A 622 6.32 -17.66 -17.26
N LEU A 623 6.78 -16.40 -17.39
CA LEU A 623 6.57 -15.63 -18.60
C LEU A 623 7.32 -16.22 -19.81
N ALA A 624 8.51 -16.78 -19.59
CA ALA A 624 9.29 -17.49 -20.61
C ALA A 624 8.56 -18.74 -21.14
N SER A 625 7.72 -19.38 -20.30
CA SER A 625 6.90 -20.54 -20.69
C SER A 625 5.71 -20.18 -21.59
N GLY A 626 5.43 -18.88 -21.77
CA GLY A 626 4.43 -18.36 -22.70
C GLY A 626 3.21 -17.71 -22.07
N VAL A 627 3.17 -17.61 -20.73
CA VAL A 627 2.13 -16.84 -20.03
C VAL A 627 2.28 -15.35 -20.39
N PRO A 628 1.23 -14.67 -20.91
CA PRO A 628 1.32 -13.26 -21.25
C PRO A 628 1.40 -12.39 -20.00
N GLY A 629 2.28 -11.39 -20.03
CA GLY A 629 2.55 -10.59 -18.86
C GLY A 629 3.45 -9.39 -19.09
N THR A 630 3.86 -8.76 -18.00
CA THR A 630 4.83 -7.66 -17.99
C THR A 630 6.03 -8.02 -17.14
N LEU A 631 7.22 -7.62 -17.57
CA LEU A 631 8.47 -7.80 -16.85
C LEU A 631 9.13 -6.44 -16.69
N ALA A 632 9.56 -6.10 -15.47
CA ALA A 632 10.26 -4.84 -15.21
C ALA A 632 11.65 -5.11 -14.63
N ASN A 633 12.67 -4.55 -15.27
CA ASN A 633 14.07 -4.66 -14.87
C ASN A 633 14.87 -3.51 -15.48
N HIS A 634 16.05 -3.20 -14.93
CA HIS A 634 16.96 -2.17 -15.46
C HIS A 634 16.32 -0.78 -15.67
N GLY A 635 15.33 -0.40 -14.84
CA GLY A 635 14.61 0.86 -14.98
C GLY A 635 13.63 0.93 -16.16
N HIS A 636 13.26 -0.22 -16.74
CA HIS A 636 12.34 -0.31 -17.87
C HIS A 636 11.32 -1.45 -17.67
N SER A 637 10.13 -1.30 -18.25
CA SER A 637 9.05 -2.30 -18.22
C SER A 637 8.70 -2.74 -19.63
N VAL A 638 8.66 -4.05 -19.85
CA VAL A 638 8.42 -4.68 -21.15
C VAL A 638 7.25 -5.65 -21.09
N GLY A 639 6.57 -5.82 -22.22
CA GLY A 639 5.62 -6.92 -22.40
C GLY A 639 6.37 -8.21 -22.70
N VAL A 640 5.87 -9.34 -22.19
CA VAL A 640 6.38 -10.68 -22.54
C VAL A 640 5.24 -11.53 -23.05
N PHE A 641 5.38 -12.02 -24.28
CA PHE A 641 4.37 -12.80 -24.99
C PHE A 641 5.03 -14.01 -25.64
N ASN A 642 4.55 -15.22 -25.32
CA ASN A 642 5.12 -16.47 -25.84
C ASN A 642 6.64 -16.57 -25.59
N GLY A 643 7.11 -16.13 -24.42
CA GLY A 643 8.53 -16.10 -24.04
C GLY A 643 9.40 -15.07 -24.78
N VAL A 644 8.78 -14.13 -25.49
CA VAL A 644 9.46 -13.06 -26.23
C VAL A 644 9.15 -11.71 -25.58
N ILE A 645 10.21 -11.00 -25.20
CA ILE A 645 10.20 -9.61 -24.76
C ILE A 645 9.90 -8.70 -25.95
N ASP A 646 9.01 -7.74 -25.72
CA ASP A 646 8.86 -6.55 -26.55
C ASP A 646 9.80 -5.44 -26.06
N PHE A 647 10.89 -5.22 -26.80
CA PHE A 647 11.87 -4.17 -26.51
C PHE A 647 11.75 -3.07 -27.55
N TYR A 648 10.96 -2.03 -27.25
CA TYR A 648 10.67 -0.92 -28.18
C TYR A 648 10.16 -1.39 -29.55
N GLY A 649 9.28 -2.39 -29.57
CA GLY A 649 8.75 -2.97 -30.80
C GLY A 649 9.63 -4.04 -31.45
N SER A 650 10.85 -4.23 -30.96
CA SER A 650 11.74 -5.31 -31.39
C SER A 650 11.56 -6.56 -30.54
N LYS A 651 11.67 -7.73 -31.17
CA LYS A 651 11.57 -9.02 -30.48
C LYS A 651 12.91 -9.38 -29.83
N MET A 652 12.88 -9.76 -28.56
CA MET A 652 14.03 -10.32 -27.85
C MET A 652 13.60 -11.57 -27.07
N LYS A 653 14.36 -12.66 -27.15
CA LYS A 653 14.05 -13.87 -26.37
C LYS A 653 14.28 -13.60 -24.87
N LEU A 654 13.33 -13.98 -24.02
CA LEU A 654 13.49 -13.84 -22.56
C LEU A 654 14.46 -14.87 -21.98
N ALA A 655 14.29 -16.15 -22.35
CA ALA A 655 15.09 -17.24 -21.81
C ALA A 655 16.57 -17.10 -22.20
N GLY A 656 17.44 -17.10 -21.19
CA GLY A 656 18.89 -16.89 -21.31
C GLY A 656 19.31 -15.44 -21.44
N SER A 657 18.40 -14.47 -21.25
CA SER A 657 18.72 -13.05 -21.34
C SER A 657 19.04 -12.45 -19.96
N GLY A 658 19.74 -11.32 -19.95
CA GLY A 658 19.99 -10.57 -18.71
C GLY A 658 18.72 -10.06 -18.01
N TRP A 659 17.56 -10.12 -18.68
CA TRP A 659 16.28 -9.69 -18.12
C TRP A 659 15.74 -10.63 -17.06
N GLU A 660 16.16 -11.89 -16.99
CA GLU A 660 15.63 -12.86 -16.02
C GLU A 660 16.06 -12.53 -14.57
N GLN A 661 17.21 -11.89 -14.39
CA GLN A 661 17.80 -11.69 -13.07
C GLN A 661 17.21 -10.47 -12.35
N GLY A 662 16.59 -10.69 -11.20
CA GLY A 662 16.12 -9.60 -10.34
C GLY A 662 14.89 -8.86 -10.87
N ALA A 663 14.24 -9.40 -11.90
CA ALA A 663 13.09 -8.78 -12.52
C ALA A 663 11.83 -8.85 -11.64
N HIS A 664 10.97 -7.88 -11.88
CA HIS A 664 9.63 -7.83 -11.34
C HIS A 664 8.63 -8.29 -12.42
N ALA A 665 8.07 -9.49 -12.27
CA ALA A 665 7.24 -10.14 -13.28
C ALA A 665 5.76 -10.21 -12.86
N LEU A 666 4.86 -9.97 -13.82
CA LEU A 666 3.41 -10.01 -13.66
C LEU A 666 2.73 -10.75 -14.79
N LYS A 667 1.64 -11.42 -14.46
CA LYS A 667 0.77 -12.10 -15.42
C LYS A 667 -0.67 -11.66 -15.29
N LEU A 668 -1.40 -11.78 -16.40
CA LEU A 668 -2.86 -11.65 -16.43
C LEU A 668 -3.52 -13.03 -16.30
N VAL A 669 -4.38 -13.19 -15.30
CA VAL A 669 -5.12 -14.44 -15.00
C VAL A 669 -6.48 -14.49 -15.66
#